data_AF-A0AB32TEJ8-F1
#
_entry.id   AF-A0AB32TEJ8-F1
#
_cell.length_a   1.000
_cell.length_b   1.000
_cell.length_c   1.000
_cell.angle_alpha   90.00
_cell.angle_beta   90.00
_cell.angle_gamma   90.00
#
_symmetry.space_group_name_H-M   'P 1'
#
loop_
_entity.id
_entity.type
_entity.pdbx_description
1 polymer ?
#
loop_
_entity_poly.entity_id
_entity_poly.type
_entity_poly.pdbx_seq_one_letter_code
_entity_poly.pdbx_strand_id
1 'polypeptide(L)'
;MKSDWSMTQPIFFKSGNTGPAVSSRKRKRAEAEPSCVSMKSDASMHTPMTFKSENTRPAVSVDRDDQTGDLQQDSLQPEHDELQRVKEQHKTSMKNKYERLFEGINHGETQTLLNSIYTQLYIIEGESEGVNEEHEVLQMEKRARTKPSQHTPVYCNEIFKASAGAGHEEKIKKEKAQIKTVLTKGIAGIGKTVSVQKFILDWAEGKDNQDVDFMFVLPFRELNLIRDHQYSLHRLLLDFHPELEDLEPKIYEQCRVVFIFDGLDESRITLNFSDEEKVCAVTESSSVAVLMWSLLKGDLLPSALIWITSRPAAAHQIPSRYIKRLTEIQGFTEPQKEEYFRKRISDEHQASRIISHIRRARSLQIMCHIPVFCWISSTVLQKLLEEDVSAEIPQTLTEMYIHFLLIQINMRKQKYEERDPEKLLQSNSGVILKLAEVAFRQLMKGNVMFYEEDLIESGVDVTDASMYSGICTEIFKEESVIHQRKVYSFIHLSFQEFLAAFFVFYCHLTKKRKLLRVIYDRGYSYNQYLQARSKKSLYVLLSSAVVKAVRSSNGHLDLFLRFLLGVSLESNQRLFQDLLTHTQKSSENIRRITQYIKDQIKTDNRLSAERSINLFLCLLEVKDQTLAREIQQFVKSDKHSEEKLSPAHCSTISYMIEMSEEPLDELDSNKFNTSDEGRRRLTAAVRNCRRALLQGCKLTVECCESLSSALQSSNCVLRELDLSNNDLQDSGVKKLSDVLKSQHCKLDTLRSEFKHLID
;
A
#
# COMPACT_ATOMS: atom_id res chain seq x y z
N MET A 1 29.51 -5.50 -2.85
CA MET A 1 31.00 -5.37 -2.77
C MET A 1 31.35 -4.55 -1.55
N LYS A 2 32.44 -4.92 -0.86
CA LYS A 2 32.67 -4.75 0.60
C LYS A 2 31.68 -5.54 1.46
N SER A 3 32.09 -6.27 2.50
CA SER A 3 33.36 -6.98 2.73
C SER A 3 33.12 -7.91 3.92
N ASP A 4 33.50 -9.17 3.80
CA ASP A 4 33.35 -10.15 4.88
C ASP A 4 34.23 -9.77 6.08
N TRP A 5 33.76 -10.01 7.30
CA TRP A 5 34.53 -10.37 8.51
C TRP A 5 33.66 -10.30 9.78
N SER A 6 33.05 -11.43 10.17
CA SER A 6 32.98 -11.91 11.56
C SER A 6 32.15 -13.19 11.61
N MET A 7 32.80 -14.36 11.53
CA MET A 7 32.13 -15.63 11.82
C MET A 7 32.01 -15.82 13.34
N THR A 8 30.79 -16.04 13.81
CA THR A 8 30.51 -16.69 15.10
C THR A 8 29.72 -17.97 14.85
N GLN A 9 30.13 -19.05 15.51
CA GLN A 9 29.74 -20.42 15.17
C GLN A 9 28.24 -20.73 15.36
N PRO A 10 27.65 -21.64 14.56
CA PRO A 10 26.34 -22.18 14.83
C PRO A 10 26.37 -23.12 16.06
N ILE A 11 25.36 -23.02 16.91
CA ILE A 11 25.19 -23.89 18.09
C ILE A 11 24.67 -25.25 17.62
N PHE A 12 25.48 -26.31 17.79
CA PHE A 12 25.06 -27.69 17.56
C PHE A 12 24.26 -28.22 18.76
N PHE A 13 22.98 -28.54 18.54
CA PHE A 13 22.26 -29.47 19.41
C PHE A 13 22.42 -30.89 18.86
N LYS A 14 23.24 -31.70 19.54
CA LYS A 14 23.35 -33.13 19.26
C LYS A 14 22.15 -33.90 19.81
N SER A 15 21.71 -34.88 19.05
CA SER A 15 20.77 -35.90 19.48
C SER A 15 21.33 -36.74 20.64
N GLY A 16 20.48 -37.01 21.64
CA GLY A 16 20.75 -37.92 22.75
C GLY A 16 19.59 -38.89 22.90
N ASN A 17 19.79 -40.13 22.44
CA ASN A 17 18.73 -41.14 22.36
C ASN A 17 19.00 -42.25 23.38
N THR A 18 18.25 -42.27 24.50
CA THR A 18 18.19 -43.41 25.44
C THR A 18 16.81 -43.50 26.09
N GLY A 19 16.01 -44.48 25.66
CA GLY A 19 14.91 -45.04 26.47
C GLY A 19 15.43 -46.15 27.41
N PRO A 20 14.57 -47.06 27.94
CA PRO A 20 13.15 -47.25 27.60
C PRO A 20 12.17 -47.44 28.80
N ALA A 21 10.86 -47.48 28.47
CA ALA A 21 9.71 -48.15 29.13
C ALA A 21 9.66 -48.23 30.68
N VAL A 22 8.63 -47.69 31.36
CA VAL A 22 7.28 -48.29 31.62
C VAL A 22 6.49 -47.23 32.47
N SER A 23 5.15 -47.07 32.51
CA SER A 23 3.99 -47.92 32.15
C SER A 23 2.84 -47.17 31.42
N SER A 24 1.69 -47.83 31.30
CA SER A 24 0.41 -47.31 30.78
C SER A 24 -0.40 -46.43 31.75
N ARG A 25 -1.02 -45.37 31.23
CA ARG A 25 -2.33 -44.87 31.70
C ARG A 25 -3.09 -44.17 30.57
N LYS A 26 -4.17 -44.80 30.08
CA LYS A 26 -5.13 -44.18 29.16
C LYS A 26 -5.78 -42.97 29.84
N ARG A 27 -5.61 -41.77 29.28
CA ARG A 27 -6.51 -40.63 29.51
C ARG A 27 -6.84 -40.00 28.16
N LYS A 28 -8.10 -40.19 27.73
CA LYS A 28 -8.68 -39.42 26.61
C LYS A 28 -8.68 -37.94 26.99
N ARG A 29 -8.20 -37.09 26.09
CA ARG A 29 -8.46 -35.64 26.03
C ARG A 29 -8.36 -35.29 24.54
N ALA A 30 -9.45 -35.52 23.82
CA ALA A 30 -10.45 -34.48 23.52
C ALA A 30 -9.95 -33.62 22.36
N GLU A 31 -10.34 -34.02 21.15
CA GLU A 31 -10.18 -33.24 19.93
C GLU A 31 -10.94 -31.91 20.05
N ALA A 32 -10.42 -30.88 19.38
CA ALA A 32 -11.09 -29.59 19.27
C ALA A 32 -12.04 -29.61 18.06
N GLU A 33 -13.28 -30.06 18.27
CA GLU A 33 -14.36 -29.89 17.30
C GLU A 33 -14.85 -28.42 17.29
N PRO A 34 -15.21 -27.84 16.14
CA PRO A 34 -15.74 -26.48 16.05
C PRO A 34 -17.22 -26.44 16.44
N SER A 35 -17.54 -25.98 17.65
CA SER A 35 -18.92 -25.84 18.10
C SER A 35 -19.60 -24.55 17.58
N CYS A 36 -20.18 -24.60 16.39
CA CYS A 36 -21.21 -23.65 15.94
C CYS A 36 -22.38 -24.40 15.29
N VAL A 37 -23.26 -24.94 16.12
CA VAL A 37 -24.51 -25.58 15.67
C VAL A 37 -25.50 -24.51 15.22
N SER A 38 -25.83 -24.50 13.93
CA SER A 38 -27.00 -23.79 13.40
C SER A 38 -27.87 -24.76 12.60
N MET A 39 -28.64 -25.59 13.29
CA MET A 39 -29.71 -26.39 12.68
C MET A 39 -31.08 -25.72 12.90
N LYS A 40 -31.62 -25.15 11.83
CA LYS A 40 -33.05 -24.88 11.61
C LYS A 40 -33.31 -25.13 10.12
N SER A 41 -33.66 -26.35 9.73
CA SER A 41 -35.00 -26.96 9.79
C SER A 41 -35.78 -26.71 8.49
N ASP A 42 -35.80 -27.73 7.63
CA ASP A 42 -36.41 -27.66 6.30
C ASP A 42 -37.93 -27.86 6.39
N ALA A 43 -38.70 -26.78 6.49
CA ALA A 43 -40.16 -26.85 6.55
C ALA A 43 -40.90 -25.54 6.18
N SER A 44 -40.79 -25.07 4.93
CA SER A 44 -41.96 -24.60 4.16
C SER A 44 -41.58 -24.22 2.72
N MET A 45 -42.33 -24.75 1.76
CA MET A 45 -42.25 -24.36 0.35
C MET A 45 -42.88 -22.99 0.13
N HIS A 46 -42.11 -22.02 -0.36
CA HIS A 46 -42.66 -20.89 -1.12
C HIS A 46 -41.90 -20.73 -2.44
N THR A 47 -42.63 -20.92 -3.53
CA THR A 47 -42.16 -20.77 -4.91
C THR A 47 -41.79 -19.32 -5.23
N PRO A 48 -40.65 -19.06 -5.91
CA PRO A 48 -40.38 -17.75 -6.47
C PRO A 48 -41.39 -17.40 -7.57
N MET A 49 -41.85 -16.15 -7.61
CA MET A 49 -42.80 -15.68 -8.61
C MET A 49 -42.14 -15.61 -10.00
N THR A 50 -42.59 -16.44 -10.93
CA THR A 50 -42.28 -16.28 -12.35
C THR A 50 -43.10 -15.12 -12.94
N PHE A 51 -42.42 -14.05 -13.35
CA PHE A 51 -43.04 -13.01 -14.19
C PHE A 51 -43.40 -13.58 -15.56
N LYS A 52 -44.69 -13.66 -15.87
CA LYS A 52 -45.22 -13.76 -17.24
C LYS A 52 -46.37 -12.76 -17.39
N SER A 53 -46.12 -11.67 -18.11
CA SER A 53 -47.19 -10.86 -18.72
C SER A 53 -47.61 -11.48 -20.05
N GLU A 54 -48.89 -11.36 -20.38
CA GLU A 54 -49.57 -12.14 -21.41
C GLU A 54 -49.20 -11.71 -22.84
N ASN A 55 -49.22 -12.68 -23.78
CA ASN A 55 -50.00 -12.52 -25.01
C ASN A 55 -50.23 -13.85 -25.78
N THR A 56 -51.42 -14.44 -25.56
CA THR A 56 -52.37 -14.86 -26.63
C THR A 56 -52.06 -16.06 -27.57
N ARG A 57 -52.64 -17.22 -27.18
CA ARG A 57 -53.26 -18.31 -27.99
C ARG A 57 -52.42 -19.42 -28.69
N PRO A 58 -52.78 -20.72 -28.50
CA PRO A 58 -52.16 -21.90 -29.16
C PRO A 58 -53.11 -22.70 -30.09
N ALA A 59 -52.63 -23.88 -30.57
CA ALA A 59 -53.29 -25.00 -31.30
C ALA A 59 -53.24 -24.92 -32.86
N VAL A 60 -53.09 -26.00 -33.66
CA VAL A 60 -52.90 -27.46 -33.40
C VAL A 60 -52.35 -28.21 -34.65
N SER A 61 -51.78 -29.41 -34.49
CA SER A 61 -51.43 -30.48 -35.50
C SER A 61 -50.56 -30.11 -36.72
N VAL A 62 -49.33 -30.65 -36.86
CA VAL A 62 -48.97 -32.00 -37.40
C VAL A 62 -49.29 -32.16 -38.90
N ASP A 63 -48.22 -32.21 -39.72
CA ASP A 63 -48.05 -33.29 -40.70
C ASP A 63 -46.55 -33.56 -40.94
N ARG A 64 -46.22 -34.76 -41.43
CA ARG A 64 -44.85 -35.23 -41.72
C ARG A 64 -44.40 -34.81 -43.12
N ASP A 65 -43.08 -34.73 -43.35
CA ASP A 65 -42.42 -35.69 -44.26
C ASP A 65 -40.89 -35.66 -44.18
N ASP A 66 -40.31 -36.78 -44.58
CA ASP A 66 -38.91 -37.20 -44.44
C ASP A 66 -37.84 -36.24 -44.98
N GLN A 67 -36.75 -36.07 -44.23
CA GLN A 67 -35.40 -36.12 -44.82
C GLN A 67 -34.45 -36.97 -43.97
N THR A 68 -33.80 -37.91 -44.64
CA THR A 68 -32.73 -38.78 -44.12
C THR A 68 -31.40 -38.02 -44.18
N GLY A 69 -30.63 -38.01 -43.09
CA GLY A 69 -29.30 -37.39 -43.04
C GLY A 69 -28.53 -37.71 -41.76
N ASP A 70 -27.41 -38.42 -41.92
CA ASP A 70 -26.25 -38.56 -41.04
C ASP A 70 -26.43 -38.90 -39.54
N LEU A 71 -26.46 -40.22 -39.28
CA LEU A 71 -26.09 -40.81 -38.00
C LEU A 71 -24.56 -40.82 -37.79
N GLN A 72 -23.93 -39.66 -37.59
CA GLN A 72 -22.54 -39.56 -37.13
C GLN A 72 -22.29 -38.30 -36.28
N GLN A 73 -22.69 -38.29 -35.00
CA GLN A 73 -22.01 -37.57 -33.88
C GLN A 73 -22.77 -37.75 -32.55
N ASP A 74 -22.49 -38.84 -31.83
CA ASP A 74 -22.88 -38.98 -30.41
C ASP A 74 -21.84 -39.84 -29.66
N SER A 75 -20.74 -39.21 -29.21
CA SER A 75 -19.76 -39.84 -28.31
C SER A 75 -18.88 -38.86 -27.51
N LEU A 76 -19.17 -37.55 -27.51
CA LEU A 76 -18.31 -36.51 -26.90
C LEU A 76 -19.04 -35.51 -25.98
N GLN A 77 -20.35 -35.64 -25.77
CA GLN A 77 -21.12 -34.70 -24.94
C GLN A 77 -20.81 -34.74 -23.41
N PRO A 78 -20.57 -35.91 -22.76
CA PRO A 78 -20.47 -35.96 -21.29
C PRO A 78 -19.35 -35.11 -20.69
N GLU A 79 -18.14 -35.17 -21.27
CA GLU A 79 -16.96 -34.44 -20.79
C GLU A 79 -17.12 -32.92 -20.94
N HIS A 80 -17.79 -32.47 -22.01
CA HIS A 80 -18.05 -31.04 -22.22
C HIS A 80 -19.03 -30.46 -21.20
N ASP A 81 -20.11 -31.19 -20.88
CA ASP A 81 -21.05 -30.79 -19.83
C ASP A 81 -20.37 -30.77 -18.45
N GLU A 82 -19.48 -31.73 -18.17
CA GLU A 82 -18.72 -31.79 -16.93
C GLU A 82 -17.74 -30.63 -16.77
N LEU A 83 -16.91 -30.40 -17.78
CA LEU A 83 -15.99 -29.26 -17.80
C LEU A 83 -16.74 -27.93 -17.62
N GLN A 84 -17.90 -27.76 -18.27
CA GLN A 84 -18.67 -26.53 -18.12
C GLN A 84 -19.29 -26.38 -16.72
N ARG A 85 -19.77 -27.46 -16.10
CA ARG A 85 -20.23 -27.45 -14.69
C ARG A 85 -19.11 -27.00 -13.75
N VAL A 86 -17.91 -27.58 -13.86
CA VAL A 86 -16.77 -27.22 -13.00
C VAL A 86 -16.32 -25.78 -13.23
N LYS A 87 -16.32 -25.28 -14.48
CA LYS A 87 -16.05 -23.87 -14.78
C LYS A 87 -17.02 -22.93 -14.06
N GLU A 88 -18.33 -23.16 -14.15
CA GLU A 88 -19.33 -22.31 -13.48
C GLU A 88 -19.27 -22.43 -11.94
N GLN A 89 -18.98 -23.61 -11.41
CA GLN A 89 -18.80 -23.82 -9.97
C GLN A 89 -17.56 -23.07 -9.44
N HIS A 90 -16.43 -23.18 -10.14
CA HIS A 90 -15.21 -22.44 -9.80
C HIS A 90 -15.39 -20.92 -9.96
N LYS A 91 -16.06 -20.48 -11.03
CA LYS A 91 -16.40 -19.06 -11.22
C LYS A 91 -17.29 -18.53 -10.10
N THR A 92 -18.26 -19.33 -9.63
CA THR A 92 -19.11 -19.01 -8.46
C THR A 92 -18.32 -18.99 -7.16
N SER A 93 -17.43 -19.96 -6.93
CA SER A 93 -16.49 -20.01 -5.79
C SER A 93 -15.64 -18.73 -5.73
N MET A 94 -15.02 -18.38 -6.85
CA MET A 94 -14.18 -17.18 -6.98
C MET A 94 -14.98 -15.89 -6.82
N LYS A 95 -16.21 -15.82 -7.33
CA LYS A 95 -17.12 -14.70 -7.06
C LYS A 95 -17.35 -14.56 -5.55
N ASN A 96 -17.81 -15.62 -4.89
CA ASN A 96 -18.13 -15.60 -3.46
C ASN A 96 -16.91 -15.25 -2.58
N LYS A 97 -15.70 -15.67 -2.99
CA LYS A 97 -14.44 -15.38 -2.29
C LYS A 97 -13.99 -13.92 -2.39
N TYR A 98 -14.36 -13.19 -3.44
CA TYR A 98 -13.84 -11.85 -3.73
C TYR A 98 -14.88 -10.73 -3.97
N GLU A 99 -16.19 -11.04 -3.95
CA GLU A 99 -17.28 -10.05 -4.06
C GLU A 99 -17.29 -9.03 -2.90
N ARG A 100 -16.72 -9.40 -1.74
CA ARG A 100 -16.82 -8.64 -0.48
C ARG A 100 -15.45 -8.27 0.07
N LEU A 101 -15.27 -6.99 0.39
CA LEU A 101 -14.13 -6.49 1.15
C LEU A 101 -14.41 -6.58 2.65
N PHE A 102 -13.45 -7.16 3.37
CA PHE A 102 -13.42 -7.19 4.83
C PHE A 102 -12.63 -5.98 5.35
N GLU A 103 -13.33 -4.88 5.58
CA GLU A 103 -12.81 -3.71 6.31
C GLU A 103 -12.87 -3.96 7.82
N GLY A 104 -12.22 -5.02 8.29
CA GLY A 104 -12.28 -5.45 9.69
C GLY A 104 -13.34 -6.53 9.99
N ILE A 105 -13.38 -6.88 11.28
CA ILE A 105 -14.10 -7.95 12.00
C ILE A 105 -14.82 -8.99 11.14
N ASN A 106 -14.31 -10.21 11.19
CA ASN A 106 -14.71 -11.37 10.39
C ASN A 106 -16.06 -12.01 10.83
N HIS A 107 -17.06 -11.21 11.21
CA HIS A 107 -18.38 -11.68 11.67
C HIS A 107 -19.53 -10.77 11.21
N GLY A 108 -20.30 -11.26 10.23
CA GLY A 108 -21.72 -10.91 10.03
C GLY A 108 -22.04 -9.60 9.31
N GLU A 109 -21.75 -8.45 9.91
CA GLU A 109 -22.64 -7.29 9.78
C GLU A 109 -22.11 -6.09 8.96
N THR A 110 -20.82 -6.03 8.62
CA THR A 110 -20.23 -4.89 7.88
C THR A 110 -19.37 -5.30 6.68
N GLN A 111 -19.81 -6.32 5.93
CA GLN A 111 -19.17 -6.68 4.66
C GLN A 111 -19.56 -5.69 3.56
N THR A 112 -18.59 -4.94 3.04
CA THR A 112 -18.82 -3.98 1.95
C THR A 112 -18.62 -4.68 0.61
N LEU A 113 -19.56 -4.53 -0.33
CA LEU A 113 -19.41 -5.06 -1.69
C LEU A 113 -18.24 -4.35 -2.38
N LEU A 114 -17.28 -5.11 -2.93
CA LEU A 114 -16.12 -4.54 -3.61
C LEU A 114 -16.56 -3.56 -4.72
N ASN A 115 -17.58 -3.93 -5.50
CA ASN A 115 -18.11 -3.11 -6.58
C ASN A 115 -18.74 -1.76 -6.13
N SER A 116 -19.21 -1.61 -4.89
CA SER A 116 -19.81 -0.33 -4.44
C SER A 116 -18.75 0.72 -4.09
N ILE A 117 -17.62 0.30 -3.53
CA ILE A 117 -16.52 1.20 -3.10
C ILE A 117 -15.28 1.16 -4.00
N TYR A 118 -15.17 0.24 -4.96
CA TYR A 118 -14.03 0.18 -5.86
C TYR A 118 -13.93 1.46 -6.70
N THR A 119 -12.81 2.15 -6.54
CA THR A 119 -12.37 3.24 -7.40
C THR A 119 -11.17 2.75 -8.20
N GLN A 120 -11.19 3.01 -9.52
CA GLN A 120 -10.13 2.56 -10.41
C GLN A 120 -8.79 3.17 -9.99
N LEU A 121 -7.76 2.34 -9.83
CA LEU A 121 -6.40 2.81 -9.57
C LEU A 121 -5.75 3.30 -10.87
N TYR A 122 -4.86 4.28 -10.76
CA TYR A 122 -3.98 4.66 -11.86
C TYR A 122 -2.79 3.70 -11.90
N ILE A 123 -2.68 2.93 -12.99
CA ILE A 123 -1.61 1.95 -13.22
C ILE A 123 -0.88 2.36 -14.50
N ILE A 124 0.44 2.23 -14.52
CA ILE A 124 1.31 2.56 -15.65
C ILE A 124 2.06 1.35 -16.18
N GLU A 125 2.50 1.42 -17.42
CA GLU A 125 3.45 0.50 -18.04
C GLU A 125 4.90 0.97 -17.84
N GLY A 126 5.74 0.12 -17.26
CA GLY A 126 7.10 0.43 -16.82
C GLY A 126 7.22 0.57 -15.30
N GLU A 127 8.26 1.29 -14.86
CA GLU A 127 8.57 1.60 -13.47
C GLU A 127 9.10 3.04 -13.40
N SER A 128 8.71 3.78 -12.36
CA SER A 128 9.14 5.16 -12.12
C SER A 128 10.56 5.19 -11.50
N GLU A 129 11.28 6.32 -11.62
CA GLU A 129 12.62 6.43 -11.03
C GLU A 129 12.61 6.46 -9.47
N GLY A 130 13.60 5.82 -8.84
CA GLY A 130 13.83 5.82 -7.38
C GLY A 130 12.93 4.86 -6.58
N VAL A 131 12.05 4.10 -7.23
CA VAL A 131 10.99 3.30 -6.59
C VAL A 131 11.50 2.14 -5.71
N ASN A 132 12.78 1.78 -5.80
CA ASN A 132 13.43 0.75 -4.98
C ASN A 132 14.32 1.30 -3.85
N GLU A 133 14.57 2.61 -3.81
CA GLU A 133 15.62 3.21 -2.96
C GLU A 133 15.06 3.96 -1.74
N GLU A 134 13.82 4.46 -1.84
CA GLU A 134 13.21 5.39 -0.88
C GLU A 134 12.04 4.75 -0.10
N HIS A 135 11.81 5.20 1.13
CA HIS A 135 10.66 4.79 1.95
C HIS A 135 9.32 5.15 1.30
N GLU A 136 8.30 4.32 1.50
CA GLU A 136 7.01 4.40 0.79
C GLU A 136 6.34 5.78 0.92
N VAL A 137 6.39 6.37 2.12
CA VAL A 137 5.84 7.72 2.40
C VAL A 137 6.58 8.82 1.62
N LEU A 138 7.90 8.71 1.48
CA LEU A 138 8.71 9.68 0.72
C LEU A 138 8.44 9.55 -0.79
N GLN A 139 8.27 8.32 -1.28
CA GLN A 139 7.87 8.09 -2.66
C GLN A 139 6.52 8.75 -2.96
N MET A 140 5.54 8.71 -2.05
CA MET A 140 4.27 9.43 -2.22
C MET A 140 4.47 10.94 -2.30
N GLU A 141 5.28 11.51 -1.39
CA GLU A 141 5.58 12.94 -1.35
C GLU A 141 6.32 13.43 -2.60
N LYS A 142 7.11 12.56 -3.24
CA LYS A 142 7.80 12.79 -4.52
C LYS A 142 6.85 12.66 -5.72
N ARG A 143 6.02 11.60 -5.75
CA ARG A 143 5.00 11.34 -6.80
C ARG A 143 3.88 12.37 -6.84
N ALA A 144 3.45 12.92 -5.70
CA ALA A 144 2.46 14.00 -5.67
C ALA A 144 2.88 15.22 -6.51
N ARG A 145 4.19 15.41 -6.73
CA ARG A 145 4.81 16.51 -7.48
C ARG A 145 5.11 16.16 -8.94
N THR A 146 5.06 14.90 -9.34
CA THR A 146 5.43 14.39 -10.67
C THR A 146 4.27 13.59 -11.28
N LYS A 147 3.67 14.03 -12.40
CA LYS A 147 2.73 13.15 -13.13
C LYS A 147 3.51 12.07 -13.90
N PRO A 148 2.89 10.90 -14.11
CA PRO A 148 3.46 9.77 -14.86
C PRO A 148 3.51 9.99 -16.39
N SER A 149 3.79 11.20 -16.89
CA SER A 149 3.65 11.59 -18.30
C SER A 149 4.64 10.94 -19.29
N GLN A 150 5.53 10.06 -18.83
CA GLN A 150 6.35 9.21 -19.70
C GLN A 150 5.71 7.84 -20.00
N HIS A 151 4.75 7.40 -19.17
CA HIS A 151 4.30 6.00 -19.18
C HIS A 151 2.86 5.84 -19.68
N THR A 152 2.65 4.78 -20.47
CA THR A 152 1.31 4.42 -20.96
C THR A 152 0.42 4.00 -19.78
N PRO A 153 -0.78 4.58 -19.61
CA PRO A 153 -1.72 4.10 -18.61
C PRO A 153 -2.26 2.72 -19.00
N VAL A 154 -2.44 1.84 -18.01
CA VAL A 154 -2.96 0.47 -18.19
C VAL A 154 -4.19 0.29 -17.32
N TYR A 155 -5.29 -0.22 -17.89
CA TYR A 155 -6.45 -0.62 -17.10
C TYR A 155 -6.24 -2.03 -16.53
N CYS A 156 -6.78 -2.29 -15.34
CA CYS A 156 -6.60 -3.58 -14.65
C CYS A 156 -7.04 -4.77 -15.53
N ASN A 157 -8.22 -4.65 -16.16
CA ASN A 157 -8.76 -5.70 -17.04
C ASN A 157 -8.08 -5.75 -18.42
N GLU A 158 -7.09 -4.89 -18.67
CA GLU A 158 -6.27 -4.85 -19.88
C GLU A 158 -4.82 -5.24 -19.61
N ILE A 159 -4.50 -5.77 -18.42
CA ILE A 159 -3.13 -6.05 -18.00
C ILE A 159 -2.39 -7.04 -18.93
N PHE A 160 -3.10 -8.01 -19.51
CA PHE A 160 -2.63 -8.94 -20.54
C PHE A 160 -2.90 -8.47 -21.98
N LYS A 161 -3.63 -7.37 -22.18
CA LYS A 161 -3.95 -6.82 -23.51
C LYS A 161 -2.84 -5.85 -23.93
N ALA A 162 -2.39 -5.94 -25.18
CA ALA A 162 -1.35 -5.06 -25.72
C ALA A 162 -1.83 -3.61 -25.80
N SER A 163 -0.97 -2.66 -25.39
CA SER A 163 -1.26 -1.21 -25.42
C SER A 163 -1.60 -0.73 -26.83
N ALA A 164 -2.73 -0.03 -26.98
CA ALA A 164 -3.22 0.48 -28.26
C ALA A 164 -2.42 1.72 -28.73
N GLY A 165 -1.16 1.50 -29.17
CA GLY A 165 -0.26 2.54 -29.65
C GLY A 165 0.26 2.29 -31.08
N ALA A 166 -0.15 3.14 -32.01
CA ALA A 166 0.45 3.29 -33.36
C ALA A 166 0.52 2.03 -34.26
N GLY A 167 -0.65 1.58 -34.74
CA GLY A 167 -0.87 1.04 -36.09
C GLY A 167 0.00 -0.14 -36.57
N HIS A 168 -0.57 -1.35 -36.51
CA HIS A 168 -0.56 -2.41 -37.55
C HIS A 168 -1.34 -3.61 -36.97
N GLU A 169 -2.55 -3.89 -37.46
CA GLU A 169 -3.46 -4.87 -36.84
C GLU A 169 -2.91 -6.32 -36.81
N GLU A 170 -2.05 -6.69 -37.76
CA GLU A 170 -1.35 -7.97 -37.75
C GLU A 170 -0.23 -8.05 -36.70
N LYS A 171 0.45 -6.93 -36.41
CA LYS A 171 1.47 -6.86 -35.37
C LYS A 171 0.83 -7.01 -33.99
N ILE A 172 -0.30 -6.32 -33.77
CA ILE A 172 -1.09 -6.41 -32.53
C ILE A 172 -1.58 -7.85 -32.28
N LYS A 173 -1.98 -8.60 -33.32
CA LYS A 173 -2.31 -10.03 -33.16
C LYS A 173 -1.11 -10.90 -32.76
N LYS A 174 0.10 -10.63 -33.27
CA LYS A 174 1.33 -11.32 -32.83
C LYS A 174 1.82 -10.87 -31.45
N GLU A 175 1.58 -9.62 -31.06
CA GLU A 175 1.97 -9.07 -29.75
C GLU A 175 1.00 -9.49 -28.63
N LYS A 176 -0.31 -9.67 -28.92
CA LYS A 176 -1.25 -10.33 -28.01
C LYS A 176 -0.82 -11.74 -27.61
N ALA A 177 -0.07 -12.45 -28.45
CA ALA A 177 0.49 -13.77 -28.13
C ALA A 177 1.78 -13.71 -27.28
N GLN A 178 2.34 -12.51 -27.01
CA GLN A 178 3.60 -12.36 -26.29
C GLN A 178 3.43 -12.04 -24.79
N ILE A 179 2.44 -11.26 -24.37
CA ILE A 179 2.28 -10.84 -22.96
C ILE A 179 1.71 -11.98 -22.11
N LYS A 180 2.54 -12.99 -21.83
CA LYS A 180 2.21 -14.10 -20.93
C LYS A 180 2.40 -13.72 -19.46
N THR A 181 3.55 -13.14 -19.12
CA THR A 181 3.93 -12.83 -17.73
C THR A 181 3.94 -11.33 -17.49
N VAL A 182 3.13 -10.87 -16.52
CA VAL A 182 3.05 -9.49 -16.07
C VAL A 182 3.49 -9.39 -14.61
N LEU A 183 4.38 -8.44 -14.31
CA LEU A 183 4.72 -8.06 -12.94
C LEU A 183 4.15 -6.67 -12.63
N THR A 184 3.40 -6.56 -11.55
CA THR A 184 2.84 -5.29 -11.06
C THR A 184 3.51 -4.88 -9.75
N LYS A 185 4.28 -3.81 -9.84
CA LYS A 185 4.92 -3.13 -8.70
C LYS A 185 3.95 -2.19 -8.01
N GLY A 186 4.15 -1.98 -6.72
CA GLY A 186 3.50 -0.92 -5.98
C GLY A 186 3.80 -1.00 -4.49
N ILE A 187 3.86 0.15 -3.82
CA ILE A 187 4.11 0.27 -2.37
C ILE A 187 3.00 -0.40 -1.53
N ALA A 188 3.20 -0.57 -0.22
CA ALA A 188 2.16 -1.08 0.68
C ALA A 188 0.89 -0.19 0.64
N GLY A 189 -0.26 -0.78 0.94
CA GLY A 189 -1.55 -0.07 0.95
C GLY A 189 -2.06 0.47 -0.40
N ILE A 190 -1.24 0.45 -1.48
CA ILE A 190 -1.56 1.10 -2.76
C ILE A 190 -2.74 0.47 -3.52
N GLY A 191 -3.13 -0.75 -3.14
CA GLY A 191 -4.26 -1.48 -3.72
C GLY A 191 -3.93 -2.69 -4.59
N LYS A 192 -2.70 -3.22 -4.59
CA LYS A 192 -2.27 -4.42 -5.37
C LYS A 192 -3.28 -5.57 -5.30
N THR A 193 -3.52 -6.10 -4.10
CA THR A 193 -4.47 -7.20 -3.85
C THR A 193 -5.91 -6.81 -4.23
N VAL A 194 -6.32 -5.55 -4.01
CA VAL A 194 -7.67 -5.07 -4.37
C VAL A 194 -7.86 -5.02 -5.90
N SER A 195 -6.81 -4.69 -6.67
CA SER A 195 -6.83 -4.81 -8.13
C SER A 195 -6.97 -6.27 -8.60
N VAL A 196 -6.26 -7.20 -7.96
CA VAL A 196 -6.42 -8.64 -8.21
C VAL A 196 -7.86 -9.09 -7.93
N GLN A 197 -8.40 -8.75 -6.76
CA GLN A 197 -9.78 -9.06 -6.39
C GLN A 197 -10.79 -8.50 -7.40
N LYS A 198 -10.60 -7.25 -7.86
CA LYS A 198 -11.51 -6.62 -8.84
C LYS A 198 -11.44 -7.30 -10.21
N PHE A 199 -10.24 -7.64 -10.67
CA PHE A 199 -10.01 -8.34 -11.94
C PHE A 199 -10.73 -9.70 -11.96
N ILE A 200 -10.61 -10.46 -10.86
CA ILE A 200 -11.30 -11.74 -10.67
C ILE A 200 -12.81 -11.54 -10.62
N LEU A 201 -13.29 -10.52 -9.88
CA LEU A 201 -14.72 -10.26 -9.74
C LEU A 201 -15.36 -9.88 -11.09
N ASP A 202 -14.69 -9.07 -11.91
CA ASP A 202 -15.17 -8.73 -13.25
C ASP A 202 -15.20 -9.95 -14.20
N TRP A 203 -14.24 -10.87 -14.08
CA TRP A 203 -14.30 -12.16 -14.79
C TRP A 203 -15.45 -13.02 -14.29
N ALA A 204 -15.60 -13.16 -12.97
CA ALA A 204 -16.59 -14.03 -12.36
C ALA A 204 -18.04 -13.53 -12.59
N GLU A 205 -18.25 -12.21 -12.65
CA GLU A 205 -19.53 -11.57 -12.96
C GLU A 205 -19.84 -11.46 -14.45
N GLY A 206 -18.97 -11.95 -15.35
CA GLY A 206 -19.21 -11.94 -16.79
C GLY A 206 -18.88 -10.63 -17.52
N LYS A 207 -18.17 -9.69 -16.88
CA LYS A 207 -17.95 -8.32 -17.38
C LYS A 207 -16.74 -8.17 -18.31
N ASP A 208 -15.64 -8.88 -18.03
CA ASP A 208 -14.41 -8.83 -18.85
C ASP A 208 -13.65 -10.17 -18.80
N ASN A 209 -12.63 -10.34 -19.63
CA ASN A 209 -11.76 -11.53 -19.70
C ASN A 209 -12.51 -12.88 -19.85
N GLN A 210 -13.67 -12.88 -20.50
CA GLN A 210 -14.49 -14.09 -20.71
C GLN A 210 -13.87 -15.12 -21.68
N ASP A 211 -12.70 -14.80 -22.24
CA ASP A 211 -11.82 -15.70 -22.98
C ASP A 211 -10.88 -16.53 -22.08
N VAL A 212 -11.02 -16.39 -20.75
CA VAL A 212 -10.30 -17.17 -19.71
C VAL A 212 -11.25 -18.18 -19.07
N ASP A 213 -10.83 -19.45 -19.06
CA ASP A 213 -11.59 -20.58 -18.52
C ASP A 213 -11.45 -20.72 -16.99
N PHE A 214 -10.23 -20.50 -16.48
CA PHE A 214 -9.90 -20.66 -15.06
C PHE A 214 -8.99 -19.53 -14.58
N MET A 215 -9.22 -19.05 -13.36
CA MET A 215 -8.35 -18.08 -12.68
C MET A 215 -7.91 -18.64 -11.32
N PHE A 216 -6.64 -18.95 -11.18
CA PHE A 216 -6.08 -19.50 -9.94
C PHE A 216 -5.29 -18.43 -9.19
N VAL A 217 -5.57 -18.25 -7.91
CA VAL A 217 -4.88 -17.26 -7.06
C VAL A 217 -4.03 -17.99 -6.05
N LEU A 218 -2.73 -17.73 -6.08
CA LEU A 218 -1.72 -18.40 -5.27
C LEU A 218 -0.90 -17.35 -4.50
N PRO A 219 -1.39 -16.87 -3.34
CA PRO A 219 -0.68 -15.87 -2.54
C PRO A 219 0.65 -16.43 -2.02
N PHE A 220 1.74 -15.68 -2.18
CA PHE A 220 3.08 -16.12 -1.73
C PHE A 220 3.14 -16.39 -0.23
N ARG A 221 2.38 -15.60 0.57
CA ARG A 221 2.14 -15.84 2.00
C ARG A 221 1.64 -17.26 2.30
N GLU A 222 0.80 -17.82 1.46
CA GLU A 222 0.25 -19.17 1.63
C GLU A 222 1.22 -20.23 1.11
N LEU A 223 1.77 -20.04 -0.09
CA LEU A 223 2.77 -20.92 -0.71
C LEU A 223 4.00 -21.14 0.19
N ASN A 224 4.42 -20.10 0.93
CA ASN A 224 5.56 -20.13 1.85
C ASN A 224 5.55 -21.23 2.90
N LEU A 225 4.36 -21.75 3.24
CA LEU A 225 4.18 -22.74 4.31
C LEU A 225 4.19 -24.17 3.75
N ILE A 226 4.09 -24.33 2.43
CA ILE A 226 4.33 -25.60 1.72
C ILE A 226 5.85 -25.77 1.54
N ARG A 227 6.54 -26.11 2.64
CA ARG A 227 7.98 -26.43 2.63
C ARG A 227 8.19 -27.93 2.69
N ASP A 228 9.25 -28.39 2.02
CA ASP A 228 9.77 -29.77 2.08
C ASP A 228 8.82 -30.87 1.57
N HIS A 229 7.68 -30.50 0.96
CA HIS A 229 6.73 -31.43 0.36
C HIS A 229 6.82 -31.43 -1.17
N GLN A 230 6.81 -32.63 -1.75
CA GLN A 230 6.67 -32.85 -3.19
C GLN A 230 5.20 -32.70 -3.57
N TYR A 231 4.92 -31.79 -4.50
CA TYR A 231 3.58 -31.45 -4.99
C TYR A 231 3.55 -31.55 -6.50
N SER A 232 2.42 -32.01 -7.06
CA SER A 232 2.07 -31.75 -8.46
C SER A 232 1.28 -30.45 -8.56
N LEU A 233 1.23 -29.84 -9.75
CA LEU A 233 0.48 -28.60 -9.93
C LEU A 233 -1.03 -28.80 -9.68
N HIS A 234 -1.61 -29.90 -10.14
CA HIS A 234 -3.01 -30.19 -9.87
C HIS A 234 -3.29 -30.39 -8.37
N ARG A 235 -2.41 -31.09 -7.63
CA ARG A 235 -2.56 -31.20 -6.17
C ARG A 235 -2.44 -29.84 -5.47
N LEU A 236 -1.53 -28.99 -5.94
CA LEU A 236 -1.43 -27.62 -5.43
C LEU A 236 -2.72 -26.84 -5.70
N LEU A 237 -3.31 -26.96 -6.89
CA LEU A 237 -4.58 -26.32 -7.21
C LEU A 237 -5.74 -26.81 -6.34
N LEU A 238 -5.85 -28.11 -6.06
CA LEU A 238 -6.88 -28.67 -5.18
C LEU A 238 -6.82 -28.10 -3.76
N ASP A 239 -5.62 -27.93 -3.19
CA ASP A 239 -5.46 -27.35 -1.84
C ASP A 239 -5.97 -25.90 -1.75
N PHE A 240 -5.95 -25.13 -2.85
CA PHE A 240 -6.45 -23.75 -2.93
C PHE A 240 -7.90 -23.63 -3.46
N HIS A 241 -8.33 -24.62 -4.26
CA HIS A 241 -9.58 -24.66 -5.01
C HIS A 241 -10.18 -26.09 -4.96
N PRO A 242 -10.77 -26.52 -3.83
CA PRO A 242 -11.29 -27.87 -3.66
C PRO A 242 -12.40 -28.24 -4.65
N GLU A 243 -13.08 -27.25 -5.25
CA GLU A 243 -14.10 -27.44 -6.28
C GLU A 243 -13.59 -28.05 -7.60
N LEU A 244 -12.28 -28.31 -7.71
CA LEU A 244 -11.66 -28.94 -8.88
C LEU A 244 -11.42 -30.46 -8.68
N GLU A 245 -11.90 -31.07 -7.59
CA GLU A 245 -11.63 -32.47 -7.22
C GLU A 245 -12.03 -33.49 -8.30
N ASP A 246 -13.15 -33.26 -8.99
CA ASP A 246 -13.66 -34.14 -10.05
C ASP A 246 -12.99 -33.93 -11.43
N LEU A 247 -12.08 -32.96 -11.57
CA LEU A 247 -11.57 -32.50 -12.87
C LEU A 247 -10.26 -33.23 -13.29
N GLU A 248 -10.24 -33.92 -14.45
CA GLU A 248 -9.01 -34.58 -14.91
C GLU A 248 -7.87 -33.55 -15.14
N PRO A 249 -6.67 -33.74 -14.56
CA PRO A 249 -5.59 -32.75 -14.61
C PRO A 249 -5.21 -32.26 -16.02
N LYS A 250 -5.25 -33.13 -17.03
CA LYS A 250 -4.84 -32.80 -18.41
C LYS A 250 -5.71 -31.73 -19.06
N ILE A 251 -6.93 -31.51 -18.58
CA ILE A 251 -7.85 -30.56 -19.20
C ILE A 251 -7.35 -29.11 -19.10
N TYR A 252 -6.48 -28.80 -18.13
CA TYR A 252 -5.82 -27.49 -18.03
C TYR A 252 -4.94 -27.18 -19.25
N GLU A 253 -4.40 -28.18 -19.95
CA GLU A 253 -3.58 -27.98 -21.17
C GLU A 253 -4.43 -27.52 -22.37
N GLN A 254 -5.73 -27.81 -22.35
CA GLN A 254 -6.70 -27.42 -23.36
C GLN A 254 -7.41 -26.09 -23.03
N CYS A 255 -7.35 -25.66 -21.77
CA CYS A 255 -8.02 -24.47 -21.26
C CYS A 255 -7.10 -23.24 -21.27
N ARG A 256 -7.69 -22.05 -21.34
CA ARG A 256 -6.98 -20.78 -21.15
C ARG A 256 -7.00 -20.39 -19.67
N VAL A 257 -5.87 -20.61 -19.02
CA VAL A 257 -5.69 -20.43 -17.57
C VAL A 257 -4.94 -19.13 -17.25
N VAL A 258 -5.38 -18.41 -16.22
CA VAL A 258 -4.62 -17.32 -15.59
C VAL A 258 -4.17 -17.75 -14.19
N PHE A 259 -2.87 -17.64 -13.90
CA PHE A 259 -2.32 -17.74 -12.55
C PHE A 259 -2.02 -16.35 -12.00
N ILE A 260 -2.45 -16.08 -10.77
CA ILE A 260 -2.19 -14.81 -10.07
C ILE A 260 -1.39 -15.09 -8.80
N PHE A 261 -0.12 -14.72 -8.80
CA PHE A 261 0.78 -14.82 -7.65
C PHE A 261 0.81 -13.49 -6.89
N ASP A 262 -0.02 -13.35 -5.86
CA ASP A 262 -0.13 -12.12 -5.07
C ASP A 262 0.96 -12.06 -3.97
N GLY A 263 1.65 -10.93 -3.85
CA GLY A 263 2.56 -10.64 -2.73
C GLY A 263 3.97 -11.26 -2.80
N LEU A 264 4.66 -11.22 -3.95
CA LEU A 264 6.05 -11.72 -4.11
C LEU A 264 7.02 -11.19 -3.05
N ASP A 265 6.80 -9.98 -2.52
CA ASP A 265 7.62 -9.40 -1.45
C ASP A 265 7.46 -10.05 -0.08
N GLU A 266 6.54 -10.99 0.05
CA GLU A 266 6.34 -11.83 1.22
C GLU A 266 6.94 -13.22 1.00
N SER A 267 7.39 -13.53 -0.23
CA SER A 267 8.04 -14.80 -0.55
C SER A 267 9.29 -15.03 0.31
N ARG A 268 9.36 -16.24 0.86
CA ARG A 268 10.53 -16.86 1.47
C ARG A 268 10.95 -18.11 0.71
N ILE A 269 10.36 -18.38 -0.45
CA ILE A 269 10.71 -19.49 -1.34
C ILE A 269 11.92 -19.05 -2.16
N THR A 270 13.01 -19.80 -2.09
CA THR A 270 14.19 -19.55 -2.92
C THR A 270 13.91 -20.05 -4.33
N LEU A 271 13.49 -19.15 -5.21
CA LEU A 271 13.34 -19.42 -6.64
C LEU A 271 14.73 -19.59 -7.27
N ASN A 272 15.20 -20.83 -7.35
CA ASN A 272 16.53 -21.16 -7.83
C ASN A 272 16.46 -21.38 -9.35
N PHE A 273 16.86 -20.39 -10.14
CA PHE A 273 16.72 -20.34 -11.60
C PHE A 273 17.77 -21.20 -12.34
N SER A 274 17.90 -22.47 -11.93
CA SER A 274 18.65 -23.48 -12.67
C SER A 274 17.83 -24.00 -13.86
N ASP A 275 18.52 -24.39 -14.93
CA ASP A 275 17.93 -25.07 -16.09
C ASP A 275 17.93 -26.60 -15.92
N GLU A 276 18.47 -27.13 -14.81
CA GLU A 276 18.63 -28.58 -14.56
C GLU A 276 17.35 -29.26 -14.07
N GLU A 277 16.53 -28.60 -13.24
CA GLU A 277 15.22 -29.11 -12.80
C GLU A 277 14.10 -28.41 -13.56
N LYS A 278 13.24 -29.20 -14.21
CA LYS A 278 12.01 -28.75 -14.88
C LYS A 278 10.88 -29.74 -14.62
N VAL A 279 9.64 -29.25 -14.61
CA VAL A 279 8.42 -30.06 -14.61
C VAL A 279 7.67 -29.75 -15.90
N CYS A 280 7.22 -30.78 -16.61
CA CYS A 280 6.51 -30.62 -17.88
C CYS A 280 5.05 -31.11 -17.84
N ALA A 281 4.68 -31.92 -16.85
CA ALA A 281 3.31 -32.43 -16.69
C ALA A 281 2.63 -31.89 -15.42
N VAL A 282 1.35 -31.56 -15.51
CA VAL A 282 0.54 -31.07 -14.36
C VAL A 282 0.39 -32.08 -13.20
N THR A 283 0.66 -33.37 -13.47
CA THR A 283 0.65 -34.48 -12.51
C THR A 283 2.04 -34.83 -11.95
N GLU A 284 3.11 -34.37 -12.58
CA GLU A 284 4.49 -34.60 -12.13
C GLU A 284 4.75 -33.82 -10.84
N SER A 285 5.35 -34.49 -9.86
CA SER A 285 5.59 -33.90 -8.54
C SER A 285 6.99 -33.32 -8.43
N SER A 286 7.10 -32.12 -7.85
CA SER A 286 8.36 -31.46 -7.52
C SER A 286 8.18 -30.50 -6.34
N SER A 287 9.18 -29.68 -6.03
CA SER A 287 9.02 -28.60 -5.06
C SER A 287 8.13 -27.48 -5.63
N VAL A 288 7.43 -26.74 -4.77
CA VAL A 288 6.64 -25.56 -5.17
C VAL A 288 7.50 -24.53 -5.93
N ALA A 289 8.77 -24.38 -5.55
CA ALA A 289 9.72 -23.50 -6.26
C ALA A 289 9.89 -23.92 -7.74
N VAL A 290 10.06 -25.23 -8.00
CA VAL A 290 10.24 -25.78 -9.35
C VAL A 290 8.93 -25.76 -10.14
N LEU A 291 7.78 -26.00 -9.50
CA LEU A 291 6.47 -25.85 -10.16
C LEU A 291 6.22 -24.41 -10.63
N MET A 292 6.39 -23.44 -9.73
CA MET A 292 6.26 -22.01 -10.05
C MET A 292 7.25 -21.57 -11.13
N TRP A 293 8.48 -22.06 -11.05
CA TRP A 293 9.52 -21.80 -12.04
C TRP A 293 9.14 -22.36 -13.42
N SER A 294 8.67 -23.60 -13.48
CA SER A 294 8.29 -24.27 -14.73
C SER A 294 7.10 -23.56 -15.39
N LEU A 295 6.15 -23.03 -14.60
CA LEU A 295 5.10 -22.12 -15.09
C LEU A 295 5.68 -20.83 -15.68
N LEU A 296 6.54 -20.11 -14.92
CA LEU A 296 7.13 -18.83 -15.35
C LEU A 296 8.02 -18.94 -16.59
N LYS A 297 8.71 -20.07 -16.74
CA LYS A 297 9.54 -20.40 -17.90
C LYS A 297 8.72 -20.88 -19.10
N GLY A 298 7.49 -21.36 -18.86
CA GLY A 298 6.60 -21.95 -19.86
C GLY A 298 6.92 -23.40 -20.20
N ASP A 299 7.67 -24.11 -19.35
CA ASP A 299 7.89 -25.56 -19.43
C ASP A 299 6.64 -26.34 -18.97
N LEU A 300 5.83 -25.73 -18.09
CA LEU A 300 4.55 -26.23 -17.58
C LEU A 300 3.42 -25.27 -17.99
N LEU A 301 2.31 -25.81 -18.53
CA LEU A 301 1.18 -25.06 -19.10
C LEU A 301 1.61 -23.86 -19.99
N PRO A 302 2.23 -24.11 -21.17
CA PRO A 302 2.86 -23.06 -21.97
C PRO A 302 1.91 -21.97 -22.49
N SER A 303 0.60 -22.23 -22.48
CA SER A 303 -0.48 -21.30 -22.86
C SER A 303 -0.91 -20.36 -21.72
N ALA A 304 -0.50 -20.63 -20.48
CA ALA A 304 -0.95 -19.91 -19.30
C ALA A 304 -0.53 -18.43 -19.31
N LEU A 305 -1.41 -17.60 -18.77
CA LEU A 305 -1.14 -16.20 -18.45
C LEU A 305 -0.78 -16.11 -16.96
N ILE A 306 0.21 -15.31 -16.62
CA ILE A 306 0.74 -15.19 -15.25
C ILE A 306 0.80 -13.72 -14.85
N TRP A 307 0.10 -13.37 -13.77
CA TRP A 307 0.16 -12.06 -13.15
C TRP A 307 0.80 -12.18 -11.77
N ILE A 308 1.78 -11.32 -11.49
CA ILE A 308 2.53 -11.32 -10.23
C ILE A 308 2.40 -9.93 -9.62
N THR A 309 2.08 -9.82 -8.33
CA THR A 309 2.12 -8.54 -7.62
C THR A 309 3.30 -8.51 -6.64
N SER A 310 3.92 -7.34 -6.46
CA SER A 310 5.06 -7.20 -5.55
C SER A 310 5.25 -5.77 -5.06
N ARG A 311 5.75 -5.58 -3.83
CA ARG A 311 6.49 -4.36 -3.49
C ARG A 311 7.78 -4.28 -4.31
N PRO A 312 8.20 -3.08 -4.76
CA PRO A 312 9.31 -2.92 -5.68
C PRO A 312 10.61 -3.62 -5.21
N ALA A 313 10.94 -3.46 -3.91
CA ALA A 313 12.15 -4.00 -3.30
C ALA A 313 12.35 -5.52 -3.48
N ALA A 314 11.29 -6.30 -3.72
CA ALA A 314 11.37 -7.75 -3.92
C ALA A 314 11.23 -8.19 -5.37
N ALA A 315 10.88 -7.29 -6.29
CA ALA A 315 10.70 -7.63 -7.71
C ALA A 315 11.93 -8.24 -8.37
N HIS A 316 13.13 -7.95 -7.85
CA HIS A 316 14.39 -8.52 -8.31
C HIS A 316 14.51 -10.04 -8.05
N GLN A 317 13.63 -10.63 -7.22
CA GLN A 317 13.55 -12.08 -7.03
C GLN A 317 13.15 -12.84 -8.30
N ILE A 318 12.61 -12.17 -9.33
CA ILE A 318 12.30 -12.78 -10.63
C ILE A 318 13.12 -12.08 -11.72
N PRO A 319 13.98 -12.79 -12.46
CA PRO A 319 14.79 -12.21 -13.52
C PRO A 319 13.91 -11.56 -14.61
N SER A 320 14.25 -10.32 -14.99
CA SER A 320 13.49 -9.52 -15.95
C SER A 320 13.29 -10.22 -17.31
N ARG A 321 14.16 -11.16 -17.69
CA ARG A 321 14.01 -11.98 -18.92
C ARG A 321 12.73 -12.82 -18.97
N TYR A 322 12.08 -13.08 -17.83
CA TYR A 322 10.80 -13.80 -17.73
C TYR A 322 9.59 -12.89 -17.59
N ILE A 323 9.80 -11.59 -17.32
CA ILE A 323 8.74 -10.61 -17.18
C ILE A 323 8.56 -9.92 -18.53
N LYS A 324 7.46 -10.23 -19.23
CA LYS A 324 7.21 -9.62 -20.54
C LYS A 324 6.65 -8.20 -20.43
N ARG A 325 5.88 -7.93 -19.37
CA ARG A 325 5.33 -6.62 -19.07
C ARG A 325 5.60 -6.25 -17.62
N LEU A 326 6.20 -5.09 -17.41
CA LEU A 326 6.28 -4.45 -16.10
C LEU A 326 5.21 -3.38 -16.01
N THR A 327 4.51 -3.33 -14.88
CA THR A 327 3.52 -2.30 -14.58
C THR A 327 3.72 -1.79 -13.16
N GLU A 328 3.24 -0.58 -12.88
CA GLU A 328 3.31 0.01 -11.57
C GLU A 328 2.00 0.70 -11.17
N ILE A 329 1.47 0.36 -10.00
CA ILE A 329 0.31 1.05 -9.42
C ILE A 329 0.78 2.35 -8.78
N GLN A 330 0.27 3.47 -9.27
CA GLN A 330 0.52 4.81 -8.72
C GLN A 330 -0.51 5.20 -7.64
N GLY A 331 -1.65 4.51 -7.53
CA GLY A 331 -2.68 4.80 -6.53
C GLY A 331 -3.76 5.75 -7.05
N PHE A 332 -4.28 6.61 -6.17
CA PHE A 332 -5.37 7.54 -6.52
C PHE A 332 -4.84 8.91 -6.97
N THR A 333 -5.31 9.33 -8.14
CA THR A 333 -5.29 10.72 -8.62
C THR A 333 -6.33 11.57 -7.88
N GLU A 334 -6.24 12.90 -7.95
CA GLU A 334 -7.15 13.81 -7.23
C GLU A 334 -8.65 13.53 -7.50
N PRO A 335 -9.13 13.27 -8.73
CA PRO A 335 -10.53 12.89 -8.95
C PRO A 335 -10.91 11.55 -8.31
N GLN A 336 -10.01 10.55 -8.37
CA GLN A 336 -10.22 9.23 -7.77
C GLN A 336 -10.32 9.30 -6.24
N LYS A 337 -9.57 10.21 -5.58
CA LYS A 337 -9.73 10.46 -4.14
C LYS A 337 -11.16 10.88 -3.81
N GLU A 338 -11.69 11.89 -4.52
CA GLU A 338 -13.06 12.35 -4.30
C GLU A 338 -14.11 11.28 -4.65
N GLU A 339 -13.89 10.53 -5.73
CA GLU A 339 -14.75 9.41 -6.13
C GLU A 339 -14.84 8.36 -5.02
N TYR A 340 -13.70 7.98 -4.42
CA TYR A 340 -13.66 7.04 -3.30
C TYR A 340 -14.46 7.55 -2.10
N PHE A 341 -14.26 8.81 -1.69
CA PHE A 341 -14.99 9.36 -0.54
C PHE A 341 -16.51 9.44 -0.79
N ARG A 342 -16.95 9.84 -1.99
CA ARG A 342 -18.39 9.85 -2.35
C ARG A 342 -18.99 8.45 -2.46
N LYS A 343 -18.23 7.45 -2.91
CA LYS A 343 -18.67 6.04 -2.93
C LYS A 343 -18.76 5.43 -1.53
N ARG A 344 -17.85 5.84 -0.64
CA ARG A 344 -17.74 5.29 0.71
C ARG A 344 -18.75 5.91 1.69
N ILE A 345 -19.04 7.20 1.56
CA ILE A 345 -19.87 7.96 2.50
C ILE A 345 -21.20 8.30 1.82
N SER A 346 -22.27 7.63 2.24
CA SER A 346 -23.61 7.75 1.62
C SER A 346 -24.26 9.14 1.74
N ASP A 347 -23.84 9.94 2.72
CA ASP A 347 -24.32 11.31 2.92
C ASP A 347 -23.40 12.30 2.16
N GLU A 348 -23.91 12.91 1.08
CA GLU A 348 -23.14 13.80 0.21
C GLU A 348 -22.66 15.07 0.93
N HIS A 349 -23.32 15.51 2.01
CA HIS A 349 -22.90 16.67 2.80
C HIS A 349 -21.72 16.31 3.72
N GLN A 350 -21.78 15.16 4.40
CA GLN A 350 -20.62 14.60 5.12
C GLN A 350 -19.46 14.32 4.16
N ALA A 351 -19.71 13.68 3.02
CA ALA A 351 -18.70 13.41 1.99
C ALA A 351 -18.03 14.71 1.50
N SER A 352 -18.83 15.73 1.15
CA SER A 352 -18.34 17.05 0.75
C SER A 352 -17.51 17.74 1.84
N ARG A 353 -17.93 17.63 3.11
CA ARG A 353 -17.19 18.19 4.25
C ARG A 353 -15.87 17.45 4.50
N ILE A 354 -15.86 16.13 4.39
CA ILE A 354 -14.66 15.29 4.52
C ILE A 354 -13.67 15.59 3.39
N ILE A 355 -14.13 15.62 2.14
CA ILE A 355 -13.33 16.01 0.97
C ILE A 355 -12.74 17.41 1.16
N SER A 356 -13.55 18.37 1.62
CA SER A 356 -13.08 19.73 1.92
C SER A 356 -12.00 19.75 3.00
N HIS A 357 -12.18 19.01 4.10
CA HIS A 357 -11.17 18.91 5.16
C HIS A 357 -9.86 18.28 4.67
N ILE A 358 -9.93 17.15 3.97
CA ILE A 358 -8.72 16.46 3.46
C ILE A 358 -7.97 17.35 2.46
N ARG A 359 -8.69 18.09 1.60
CA ARG A 359 -8.09 19.06 0.65
C ARG A 359 -7.34 20.20 1.36
N ARG A 360 -7.80 20.65 2.54
CA ARG A 360 -7.16 21.69 3.37
C ARG A 360 -6.04 21.13 4.23
N ALA A 361 -6.25 19.98 4.85
CA ALA A 361 -5.25 19.23 5.62
C ALA A 361 -4.26 18.55 4.65
N ARG A 362 -3.37 19.33 4.04
CA ARG A 362 -2.56 18.94 2.89
C ARG A 362 -1.67 17.71 3.13
N SER A 363 -1.27 17.44 4.37
CA SER A 363 -0.64 16.17 4.77
C SER A 363 -1.56 14.97 4.48
N LEU A 364 -2.83 15.04 4.88
CA LEU A 364 -3.85 14.03 4.55
C LEU A 364 -4.11 13.94 3.05
N GLN A 365 -4.14 15.08 2.31
CA GLN A 365 -4.28 15.07 0.85
C GLN A 365 -3.17 14.27 0.16
N ILE A 366 -1.92 14.38 0.63
CA ILE A 366 -0.79 13.58 0.13
C ILE A 366 -0.96 12.12 0.55
N MET A 367 -1.27 11.85 1.82
CA MET A 367 -1.41 10.47 2.30
C MET A 367 -2.52 9.70 1.55
N CYS A 368 -3.64 10.36 1.26
CA CYS A 368 -4.77 9.84 0.48
C CYS A 368 -4.44 9.53 -0.99
N HIS A 369 -3.19 9.70 -1.44
CA HIS A 369 -2.72 9.10 -2.69
C HIS A 369 -2.69 7.56 -2.61
N ILE A 370 -2.39 7.01 -1.43
CA ILE A 370 -2.53 5.58 -1.15
C ILE A 370 -3.97 5.31 -0.63
N PRO A 371 -4.72 4.36 -1.23
CA PRO A 371 -6.09 4.02 -0.81
C PRO A 371 -6.27 3.66 0.67
N VAL A 372 -5.31 2.98 1.32
CA VAL A 372 -5.42 2.65 2.75
C VAL A 372 -5.55 3.90 3.64
N PHE A 373 -4.96 5.03 3.26
CA PHE A 373 -5.10 6.28 4.00
C PHE A 373 -6.41 6.99 3.68
N CYS A 374 -7.01 6.79 2.50
CA CYS A 374 -8.40 7.20 2.25
C CYS A 374 -9.35 6.43 3.16
N TRP A 375 -9.18 5.11 3.29
CA TRP A 375 -9.98 4.28 4.19
C TRP A 375 -9.82 4.69 5.67
N ILE A 376 -8.59 4.81 6.17
CA ILE A 376 -8.35 5.33 7.54
C ILE A 376 -8.99 6.71 7.72
N SER A 377 -8.89 7.59 6.71
CA SER A 377 -9.44 8.94 6.79
C SER A 377 -10.96 8.95 6.77
N SER A 378 -11.62 8.14 5.93
CA SER A 378 -13.07 8.04 5.92
C SER A 378 -13.59 7.48 7.26
N THR A 379 -13.01 6.39 7.77
CA THR A 379 -13.41 5.78 9.04
C THR A 379 -13.30 6.75 10.22
N VAL A 380 -12.18 7.48 10.36
CA VAL A 380 -12.02 8.47 11.44
C VAL A 380 -12.98 9.65 11.30
N LEU A 381 -13.02 10.26 10.12
CA LEU A 381 -13.73 11.53 9.92
C LEU A 381 -15.24 11.32 9.90
N GLN A 382 -15.72 10.22 9.32
CA GLN A 382 -17.13 9.83 9.40
C GLN A 382 -17.54 9.61 10.86
N LYS A 383 -16.79 8.81 11.61
CA LYS A 383 -17.16 8.48 13.00
C LYS A 383 -17.19 9.71 13.92
N LEU A 384 -16.23 10.61 13.77
CA LEU A 384 -16.22 11.88 14.52
C LEU A 384 -17.40 12.79 14.15
N LEU A 385 -17.76 12.89 12.86
CA LEU A 385 -18.87 13.74 12.40
C LEU A 385 -20.26 13.14 12.68
N GLU A 386 -20.36 11.82 12.84
CA GLU A 386 -21.56 11.13 13.34
C GLU A 386 -21.79 11.38 14.84
N GLU A 387 -20.71 11.41 15.65
CA GLU A 387 -20.80 11.61 17.10
C GLU A 387 -21.00 13.09 17.48
N ASP A 388 -20.27 14.02 16.83
CA ASP A 388 -20.46 15.46 16.99
C ASP A 388 -20.15 16.21 15.68
N VAL A 389 -21.18 16.76 15.05
CA VAL A 389 -21.07 17.58 13.83
C VAL A 389 -20.22 18.84 14.06
N SER A 390 -20.02 19.29 15.31
CA SER A 390 -19.15 20.41 15.66
C SER A 390 -17.73 20.01 16.10
N ALA A 391 -17.40 18.71 16.11
CA ALA A 391 -16.10 18.20 16.55
C ALA A 391 -14.92 18.86 15.85
N GLU A 392 -13.86 19.16 16.62
CA GLU A 392 -12.60 19.64 16.07
C GLU A 392 -11.94 18.53 15.25
N ILE A 393 -11.92 18.70 13.94
CA ILE A 393 -11.46 17.67 13.02
C ILE A 393 -9.92 17.55 13.10
N PRO A 394 -9.35 16.33 13.25
CA PRO A 394 -7.91 16.12 13.31
C PRO A 394 -7.13 16.80 12.17
N GLN A 395 -6.07 17.52 12.55
CA GLN A 395 -5.27 18.33 11.61
C GLN A 395 -3.93 17.65 11.25
N THR A 396 -3.45 16.77 12.13
CA THR A 396 -2.18 16.07 12.01
C THR A 396 -2.38 14.58 11.74
N LEU A 397 -1.38 13.93 11.16
CA LEU A 397 -1.45 12.50 10.86
C LEU A 397 -1.46 11.67 12.16
N THR A 398 -0.79 12.16 13.19
CA THR A 398 -0.77 11.55 14.52
C THR A 398 -2.14 11.62 15.19
N GLU A 399 -2.83 12.77 15.15
CA GLU A 399 -4.20 12.85 15.66
C GLU A 399 -5.11 11.86 14.93
N MET A 400 -5.05 11.79 13.59
CA MET A 400 -5.81 10.79 12.81
C MET A 400 -5.56 9.35 13.27
N TYR A 401 -4.31 8.95 13.48
CA TYR A 401 -3.96 7.60 13.94
C TYR A 401 -4.36 7.33 15.40
N ILE A 402 -4.31 8.35 16.26
CA ILE A 402 -4.84 8.27 17.63
C ILE A 402 -6.36 8.05 17.61
N HIS A 403 -7.10 8.87 16.86
CA HIS A 403 -8.55 8.72 16.77
C HIS A 403 -8.93 7.37 16.14
N PHE A 404 -8.22 6.90 15.11
CA PHE A 404 -8.43 5.56 14.56
C PHE A 404 -8.25 4.48 15.64
N LEU A 405 -7.12 4.49 16.37
CA LEU A 405 -6.86 3.54 17.45
C LEU A 405 -7.93 3.59 18.55
N LEU A 406 -8.39 4.78 18.94
CA LEU A 406 -9.46 4.95 19.93
C LEU A 406 -10.81 4.42 19.43
N ILE A 407 -11.14 4.61 18.15
CA ILE A 407 -12.33 4.03 17.50
C ILE A 407 -12.27 2.50 17.58
N GLN A 408 -11.13 1.88 17.24
CA GLN A 408 -10.95 0.43 17.36
C GLN A 408 -11.15 -0.08 18.80
N ILE A 409 -10.56 0.61 19.78
CA ILE A 409 -10.71 0.28 21.20
C ILE A 409 -12.17 0.42 21.66
N ASN A 410 -12.90 1.44 21.19
CA ASN A 410 -14.30 1.68 21.56
C ASN A 410 -15.28 0.73 20.84
N MET A 411 -15.05 0.40 19.57
CA MET A 411 -15.82 -0.64 18.86
C MET A 411 -15.68 -2.00 19.55
N ARG A 412 -14.49 -2.32 20.07
CA ARG A 412 -14.29 -3.49 20.95
C ARG A 412 -15.11 -3.39 22.23
N LYS A 413 -15.10 -2.24 22.94
CA LYS A 413 -15.91 -2.05 24.18
C LYS A 413 -17.40 -2.30 23.94
N GLN A 414 -17.92 -1.99 22.76
CA GLN A 414 -19.34 -2.20 22.42
C GLN A 414 -19.68 -3.66 22.06
N LYS A 415 -18.76 -4.40 21.43
CA LYS A 415 -19.03 -5.78 20.97
C LYS A 415 -18.91 -6.86 22.04
N TYR A 416 -18.11 -6.64 23.08
CA TYR A 416 -17.95 -7.62 24.17
C TYR A 416 -18.70 -7.12 25.41
N GLU A 417 -19.87 -7.72 25.70
CA GLU A 417 -20.68 -7.48 26.91
C GLU A 417 -20.01 -8.00 28.20
N GLU A 418 -18.79 -7.55 28.47
CA GLU A 418 -18.15 -7.77 29.77
C GLU A 418 -18.76 -6.75 30.75
N ARG A 419 -19.59 -7.23 31.69
CA ARG A 419 -20.46 -6.43 32.58
C ARG A 419 -19.74 -5.45 33.52
N ASP A 420 -18.43 -5.29 33.38
CA ASP A 420 -17.53 -4.53 34.24
C ASP A 420 -16.61 -3.66 33.36
N PRO A 421 -17.02 -2.41 33.03
CA PRO A 421 -16.32 -1.56 32.06
C PRO A 421 -14.85 -1.31 32.39
N GLU A 422 -14.48 -1.29 33.67
CA GLU A 422 -13.13 -0.96 34.13
C GLU A 422 -12.14 -2.11 33.88
N LYS A 423 -12.58 -3.38 34.00
CA LYS A 423 -11.75 -4.54 33.65
C LYS A 423 -11.45 -4.62 32.17
N LEU A 424 -12.47 -4.41 31.33
CA LEU A 424 -12.29 -4.48 29.88
C LEU A 424 -11.30 -3.41 29.40
N LEU A 425 -11.33 -2.22 30.01
CA LEU A 425 -10.41 -1.10 29.75
C LEU A 425 -8.94 -1.44 30.12
N GLN A 426 -8.71 -2.10 31.26
CA GLN A 426 -7.39 -2.63 31.62
C GLN A 426 -6.92 -3.75 30.68
N SER A 427 -7.83 -4.62 30.20
CA SER A 427 -7.49 -5.66 29.22
C SER A 427 -7.08 -5.05 27.87
N ASN A 428 -7.82 -4.03 27.40
CA ASN A 428 -7.57 -3.36 26.12
C ASN A 428 -6.22 -2.66 26.10
N SER A 429 -5.90 -1.91 27.16
CA SER A 429 -4.62 -1.20 27.27
C SER A 429 -3.42 -2.16 27.32
N GLY A 430 -3.56 -3.31 27.97
CA GLY A 430 -2.56 -4.38 27.94
C GLY A 430 -2.31 -4.95 26.54
N VAL A 431 -3.38 -5.23 25.77
CA VAL A 431 -3.29 -5.73 24.39
C VAL A 431 -2.59 -4.73 23.47
N ILE A 432 -3.06 -3.47 23.45
CA ILE A 432 -2.48 -2.42 22.59
C ILE A 432 -1.01 -2.17 22.94
N LEU A 433 -0.65 -2.20 24.23
CA LEU A 433 0.74 -2.04 24.66
C LEU A 433 1.65 -3.18 24.17
N LYS A 434 1.17 -4.43 24.22
CA LYS A 434 1.92 -5.60 23.71
C LYS A 434 2.08 -5.54 22.19
N LEU A 435 1.02 -5.20 21.44
CA LEU A 435 1.10 -4.91 20.01
C LEU A 435 2.11 -3.81 19.70
N ALA A 436 2.15 -2.75 20.51
CA ALA A 436 3.09 -1.64 20.34
C ALA A 436 4.55 -2.04 20.63
N GLU A 437 4.79 -2.99 21.55
CA GLU A 437 6.12 -3.58 21.74
C GLU A 437 6.58 -4.39 20.52
N VAL A 438 5.71 -5.25 19.98
CA VAL A 438 5.97 -6.00 18.74
C VAL A 438 6.28 -5.05 17.59
N ALA A 439 5.45 -4.02 17.41
CA ALA A 439 5.61 -3.00 16.39
C ALA A 439 6.99 -2.32 16.46
N PHE A 440 7.40 -1.88 17.65
CA PHE A 440 8.72 -1.28 17.86
C PHE A 440 9.86 -2.26 17.57
N ARG A 441 9.82 -3.48 18.10
CA ARG A 441 10.89 -4.48 17.89
C ARG A 441 11.04 -4.84 16.41
N GLN A 442 9.94 -5.10 15.71
CA GLN A 442 9.98 -5.50 14.30
C GLN A 442 10.35 -4.33 13.40
N LEU A 443 9.92 -3.09 13.70
CA LEU A 443 10.36 -1.90 12.97
C LEU A 443 11.88 -1.70 13.07
N MET A 444 12.45 -1.87 14.27
CA MET A 444 13.89 -1.74 14.50
C MET A 444 14.71 -2.90 13.91
N LYS A 445 14.09 -4.05 13.63
CA LYS A 445 14.66 -5.17 12.85
C LYS A 445 14.53 -4.94 11.32
N GLY A 446 13.67 -4.04 10.86
CA GLY A 446 13.33 -3.86 9.44
C GLY A 446 12.29 -4.85 8.91
N ASN A 447 11.57 -5.54 9.80
CA ASN A 447 10.59 -6.57 9.46
C ASN A 447 9.18 -5.97 9.35
N VAL A 448 8.44 -6.34 8.29
CA VAL A 448 7.02 -5.98 8.09
C VAL A 448 6.08 -7.15 8.45
N MET A 449 6.53 -8.38 8.17
CA MET A 449 5.87 -9.64 8.54
C MET A 449 6.67 -10.32 9.67
N PHE A 450 5.99 -11.03 10.57
CA PHE A 450 6.60 -11.72 11.71
C PHE A 450 5.79 -12.98 12.09
N TYR A 451 6.42 -13.86 12.88
CA TYR A 451 5.94 -15.22 13.13
C TYR A 451 5.61 -15.46 14.60
N GLU A 452 5.12 -16.65 14.94
CA GLU A 452 4.84 -17.03 16.33
C GLU A 452 6.08 -16.87 17.23
N GLU A 453 7.27 -17.18 16.73
CA GLU A 453 8.53 -17.06 17.49
C GLU A 453 8.90 -15.59 17.77
N ASP A 454 8.62 -14.68 16.83
CA ASP A 454 8.84 -13.23 16.99
C ASP A 454 7.90 -12.61 18.04
N LEU A 455 6.67 -13.13 18.12
CA LEU A 455 5.67 -12.74 19.12
C LEU A 455 6.08 -13.24 20.51
N ILE A 456 6.50 -14.50 20.61
CA ILE A 456 6.99 -15.11 21.86
C ILE A 456 8.25 -14.38 22.36
N GLU A 457 9.20 -14.03 21.48
CA GLU A 457 10.37 -13.20 21.84
C GLU A 457 9.93 -11.84 22.43
N SER A 458 8.80 -11.31 21.96
CA SER A 458 8.20 -10.05 22.38
C SER A 458 7.30 -10.15 23.62
N GLY A 459 7.18 -11.34 24.24
CA GLY A 459 6.34 -11.57 25.43
C GLY A 459 4.84 -11.65 25.12
N VAL A 460 4.49 -11.93 23.86
CA VAL A 460 3.13 -12.18 23.39
C VAL A 460 2.92 -13.69 23.30
N ASP A 461 1.86 -14.19 23.94
CA ASP A 461 1.43 -15.58 23.77
C ASP A 461 0.78 -15.74 22.38
N VAL A 462 0.90 -16.89 21.73
CA VAL A 462 0.26 -17.14 20.43
C VAL A 462 -1.27 -17.05 20.54
N THR A 463 -1.83 -17.47 21.68
CA THR A 463 -3.26 -17.32 21.97
C THR A 463 -3.67 -15.85 22.10
N ASP A 464 -2.85 -15.03 22.75
CA ASP A 464 -2.95 -13.58 22.79
C ASP A 464 -2.93 -13.01 21.36
N ALA A 465 -1.98 -13.43 20.50
CA ALA A 465 -1.86 -12.91 19.14
C ALA A 465 -3.08 -13.24 18.25
N SER A 466 -3.68 -14.43 18.40
CA SER A 466 -4.96 -14.74 17.75
C SER A 466 -6.11 -13.91 18.30
N MET A 467 -6.10 -13.63 19.61
CA MET A 467 -6.97 -12.62 20.21
C MET A 467 -6.76 -11.26 19.55
N TYR A 468 -5.52 -10.82 19.33
CA TYR A 468 -5.20 -9.51 18.76
C TYR A 468 -5.67 -9.40 17.31
N SER A 469 -5.54 -10.45 16.51
CA SER A 469 -6.13 -10.48 15.17
C SER A 469 -7.64 -10.34 15.24
N GLY A 470 -8.33 -11.18 16.02
CA GLY A 470 -9.79 -11.11 16.14
C GLY A 470 -10.33 -9.80 16.72
N ILE A 471 -9.57 -9.14 17.59
CA ILE A 471 -9.95 -7.91 18.31
C ILE A 471 -9.55 -6.64 17.54
N CYS A 472 -8.37 -6.65 16.92
CA CYS A 472 -7.78 -5.51 16.23
C CYS A 472 -7.59 -5.81 14.74
N THR A 473 -8.58 -6.48 14.12
CA THR A 473 -8.60 -6.87 12.68
C THR A 473 -8.31 -5.74 11.71
N GLU A 474 -8.42 -4.48 12.14
CA GLU A 474 -8.19 -3.24 11.39
C GLU A 474 -6.79 -2.63 11.60
N ILE A 475 -5.95 -3.27 12.43
CA ILE A 475 -4.59 -2.83 12.77
C ILE A 475 -3.61 -3.99 12.62
N PHE A 476 -4.01 -5.20 13.05
CA PHE A 476 -3.20 -6.41 13.14
C PHE A 476 -3.93 -7.57 12.45
N LYS A 477 -3.20 -8.32 11.62
CA LYS A 477 -3.74 -9.42 10.81
C LYS A 477 -3.01 -10.71 11.18
N GLU A 478 -3.76 -11.71 11.64
CA GLU A 478 -3.38 -13.13 11.54
C GLU A 478 -3.93 -13.68 10.23
N GLU A 479 -3.13 -14.48 9.55
CA GLU A 479 -3.60 -15.32 8.45
C GLU A 479 -3.35 -16.79 8.78
N SER A 480 -4.45 -17.55 8.80
CA SER A 480 -4.46 -19.01 8.83
C SER A 480 -4.21 -19.53 7.44
N VAL A 481 -3.22 -20.40 7.31
CA VAL A 481 -2.75 -20.93 6.02
C VAL A 481 -2.82 -22.47 6.05
N ILE A 482 -2.68 -23.09 4.87
CA ILE A 482 -2.42 -24.52 4.67
C ILE A 482 -1.45 -25.06 5.75
N HIS A 483 -1.82 -26.16 6.40
CA HIS A 483 -1.15 -26.76 7.57
C HIS A 483 -1.22 -25.97 8.91
N GLN A 484 -2.19 -25.06 9.08
CA GLN A 484 -2.50 -24.34 10.33
C GLN A 484 -1.37 -23.46 10.91
N ARG A 485 -0.29 -23.21 10.16
CA ARG A 485 0.75 -22.25 10.57
C ARG A 485 0.25 -20.82 10.37
N LYS A 486 0.57 -19.95 11.33
CA LYS A 486 0.11 -18.56 11.38
C LYS A 486 1.22 -17.60 10.96
N VAL A 487 0.85 -16.57 10.21
CA VAL A 487 1.72 -15.42 9.88
C VAL A 487 1.02 -14.15 10.34
N TYR A 488 1.81 -13.20 10.85
CA TYR A 488 1.30 -11.97 11.44
C TYR A 488 1.91 -10.72 10.79
N SER A 489 1.10 -9.67 10.71
CA SER A 489 1.53 -8.34 10.28
C SER A 489 0.61 -7.25 10.80
N PHE A 490 1.05 -6.00 10.67
CA PHE A 490 0.15 -4.86 10.72
C PHE A 490 -0.45 -4.64 9.33
N ILE A 491 -1.68 -4.12 9.23
CA ILE A 491 -2.34 -3.87 7.93
C ILE A 491 -1.52 -2.95 7.04
N HIS A 492 -0.81 -1.99 7.66
CA HIS A 492 0.08 -1.10 6.96
C HIS A 492 1.29 -0.77 7.83
N LEU A 493 2.45 -0.53 7.20
CA LEU A 493 3.69 -0.18 7.90
C LEU A 493 3.53 1.08 8.76
N SER A 494 2.69 2.02 8.35
CA SER A 494 2.39 3.22 9.15
C SER A 494 1.73 2.91 10.50
N PHE A 495 0.93 1.84 10.63
CA PHE A 495 0.41 1.41 11.94
C PHE A 495 1.53 0.86 12.83
N GLN A 496 2.46 0.11 12.24
CA GLN A 496 3.65 -0.36 12.92
C GLN A 496 4.53 0.81 13.38
N GLU A 497 4.75 1.81 12.52
CA GLU A 497 5.49 3.04 12.87
C GLU A 497 4.80 3.87 13.96
N PHE A 498 3.47 4.04 13.88
CA PHE A 498 2.66 4.75 14.87
C PHE A 498 2.68 4.06 16.24
N LEU A 499 2.42 2.74 16.27
CA LEU A 499 2.45 1.97 17.51
C LEU A 499 3.86 1.89 18.09
N ALA A 500 4.91 1.79 17.25
CA ALA A 500 6.29 1.88 17.70
C ALA A 500 6.59 3.24 18.35
N ALA A 501 6.13 4.35 17.76
CA ALA A 501 6.28 5.69 18.32
C ALA A 501 5.55 5.83 19.67
N PHE A 502 4.31 5.33 19.76
CA PHE A 502 3.56 5.26 21.02
C PHE A 502 4.31 4.45 22.08
N PHE A 503 4.84 3.27 21.73
CA PHE A 503 5.59 2.41 22.64
C PHE A 503 6.86 3.09 23.18
N VAL A 504 7.58 3.80 22.33
CA VAL A 504 8.78 4.55 22.72
C VAL A 504 8.45 5.64 23.73
N PHE A 505 7.35 6.37 23.50
CA PHE A 505 6.88 7.40 24.43
C PHE A 505 6.35 6.79 25.75
N TYR A 506 5.58 5.70 25.69
CA TYR A 506 5.15 4.94 26.86
C TYR A 506 6.34 4.45 27.70
N CYS A 507 7.37 3.89 27.07
CA CYS A 507 8.58 3.40 27.75
C CYS A 507 9.38 4.53 28.39
N HIS A 508 9.34 5.73 27.82
CA HIS A 508 9.91 6.93 28.43
C HIS A 508 9.15 7.33 29.71
N LEU A 509 7.82 7.45 29.65
CA LEU A 509 6.96 7.79 30.78
C LEU A 509 7.09 6.78 31.93
N THR A 510 7.00 5.48 31.62
CA THR A 510 7.09 4.37 32.58
C THR A 510 8.52 4.02 32.99
N LYS A 511 9.52 4.76 32.50
CA LYS A 511 10.95 4.56 32.80
C LYS A 511 11.49 3.16 32.44
N LYS A 512 10.88 2.46 31.47
CA LYS A 512 11.37 1.18 30.89
C LYS A 512 12.61 1.39 29.99
N ARG A 513 13.61 2.11 30.50
CA ARG A 513 14.74 2.69 29.74
C ARG A 513 15.63 1.66 29.04
N LYS A 514 15.64 0.38 29.45
CA LYS A 514 16.43 -0.69 28.80
C LYS A 514 16.00 -0.93 27.35
N LEU A 515 14.69 -0.90 27.08
CA LEU A 515 14.12 -1.19 25.76
C LEU A 515 14.48 -0.11 24.72
N LEU A 516 14.64 1.13 25.17
CA LEU A 516 14.95 2.27 24.28
C LEU A 516 16.41 2.31 23.80
N ARG A 517 17.29 1.40 24.25
CA ARG A 517 18.73 1.42 23.90
C ARG A 517 18.98 1.43 22.39
N VAL A 518 18.14 0.76 21.59
CA VAL A 518 18.32 0.61 20.14
C VAL A 518 18.18 1.93 19.37
N ILE A 519 17.52 2.94 19.95
CA ILE A 519 17.38 4.29 19.38
C ILE A 519 18.72 5.04 19.37
N TYR A 520 19.68 4.64 20.21
CA TYR A 520 20.93 5.36 20.40
C TYR A 520 22.09 4.68 19.66
N ASP A 521 22.52 5.26 18.54
CA ASP A 521 23.68 4.78 17.76
C ASP A 521 25.00 4.75 18.56
N ARG A 522 25.09 5.53 19.65
CA ARG A 522 26.28 5.65 20.49
C ARG A 522 25.93 5.45 21.96
N GLY A 523 26.71 4.62 22.65
CA GLY A 523 26.54 4.36 24.09
C GLY A 523 26.60 5.61 24.96
N TYR A 524 27.35 6.64 24.55
CA TYR A 524 27.38 7.93 25.26
C TYR A 524 26.01 8.62 25.31
N SER A 525 25.28 8.70 24.19
CA SER A 525 23.95 9.33 24.14
C SER A 525 22.93 8.56 24.99
N TYR A 526 23.03 7.22 25.00
CA TYR A 526 22.22 6.39 25.89
C TYR A 526 22.55 6.64 27.37
N ASN A 527 23.83 6.71 27.74
CA ASN A 527 24.25 7.05 29.10
C ASN A 527 23.77 8.46 29.51
N GLN A 528 23.80 9.43 28.61
CA GLN A 528 23.26 10.77 28.85
C GLN A 528 21.75 10.73 29.10
N TYR A 529 20.99 9.90 28.38
CA TYR A 529 19.56 9.68 28.65
C TYR A 529 19.30 9.01 30.01
N LEU A 530 20.12 8.01 30.39
CA LEU A 530 20.05 7.37 31.70
C LEU A 530 20.35 8.37 32.84
N GLN A 531 21.33 9.25 32.68
CA GLN A 531 21.75 10.23 33.68
C GLN A 531 20.89 11.51 33.70
N ALA A 532 20.14 11.80 32.64
CA ALA A 532 19.32 13.00 32.55
C ALA A 532 18.17 13.01 33.58
N ARG A 533 18.05 14.14 34.29
CA ARG A 533 16.84 14.52 35.06
C ARG A 533 15.61 14.40 34.15
N SER A 534 14.47 13.95 34.69
CA SER A 534 13.23 13.64 33.92
C SER A 534 12.94 14.67 32.82
N LYS A 535 12.84 15.96 33.19
CA LYS A 535 12.58 17.08 32.27
C LYS A 535 13.54 17.20 31.08
N LYS A 536 14.82 16.81 31.20
CA LYS A 536 15.80 16.82 30.08
C LYS A 536 15.82 15.50 29.29
N SER A 537 15.37 14.39 29.90
CA SER A 537 15.47 13.07 29.27
C SER A 537 14.56 12.90 28.03
N LEU A 538 13.42 13.60 27.94
CA LEU A 538 12.60 13.60 26.72
C LEU A 538 13.34 14.24 25.54
N TYR A 539 13.92 15.44 25.72
CA TYR A 539 14.73 16.08 24.67
C TYR A 539 15.88 15.19 24.17
N VAL A 540 16.58 14.48 25.06
CA VAL A 540 17.66 13.56 24.66
C VAL A 540 17.13 12.36 23.85
N LEU A 541 15.95 11.85 24.18
CA LEU A 541 15.29 10.79 23.40
C LEU A 541 14.88 11.30 22.01
N LEU A 542 14.18 12.43 21.93
CA LEU A 542 13.69 12.98 20.66
C LEU A 542 14.84 13.41 19.73
N SER A 543 15.86 14.07 20.26
CA SER A 543 17.06 14.43 19.46
C SER A 543 17.84 13.21 18.97
N SER A 544 17.90 12.12 19.76
CA SER A 544 18.51 10.87 19.30
C SER A 544 17.67 10.19 18.21
N ALA A 545 16.34 10.24 18.31
CA ALA A 545 15.45 9.74 17.25
C ALA A 545 15.58 10.55 15.95
N VAL A 546 15.66 11.89 16.02
CA VAL A 546 15.93 12.75 14.86
C VAL A 546 17.25 12.34 14.19
N VAL A 547 18.34 12.23 14.96
CA VAL A 547 19.66 11.83 14.42
C VAL A 547 19.62 10.43 13.79
N LYS A 548 18.88 9.49 14.37
CA LYS A 548 18.76 8.12 13.83
C LYS A 548 17.98 8.11 12.51
N ALA A 549 16.86 8.82 12.43
CA ALA A 549 16.06 8.92 11.20
C ALA A 549 16.82 9.63 10.08
N VAL A 550 17.47 10.77 10.36
CA VAL A 550 18.31 11.50 9.39
C VAL A 550 19.42 10.62 8.81
N ARG A 551 19.99 9.71 9.61
CA ARG A 551 21.01 8.75 9.18
C ARG A 551 20.47 7.51 8.48
N SER A 552 19.15 7.30 8.47
CA SER A 552 18.53 6.21 7.74
C SER A 552 18.75 6.42 6.24
N SER A 553 19.33 5.44 5.55
CA SER A 553 19.60 5.51 4.12
C SER A 553 18.31 5.60 3.30
N ASN A 554 17.34 4.72 3.58
CA ASN A 554 16.06 4.65 2.87
C ASN A 554 14.95 5.51 3.49
N GLY A 555 15.04 5.88 4.77
CA GLY A 555 14.03 6.69 5.46
C GLY A 555 12.96 5.87 6.20
N HIS A 556 13.20 4.59 6.49
CA HIS A 556 12.27 3.69 7.22
C HIS A 556 11.93 4.12 8.67
N LEU A 557 12.42 5.28 9.13
CA LEU A 557 12.12 5.86 10.44
C LEU A 557 11.48 7.24 10.33
N ASP A 558 11.19 7.71 9.11
CA ASP A 558 10.78 9.09 8.87
C ASP A 558 9.36 9.34 9.39
N LEU A 559 8.42 8.42 9.12
CA LEU A 559 7.06 8.51 9.63
C LEU A 559 6.97 8.08 11.12
N PHE A 560 7.77 7.10 11.56
CA PHE A 560 8.00 6.85 12.99
C PHE A 560 8.44 8.11 13.76
N LEU A 561 9.38 8.90 13.21
CA LEU A 561 9.85 10.14 13.85
C LEU A 561 8.72 11.17 13.96
N ARG A 562 7.95 11.36 12.88
CA ARG A 562 6.77 12.24 12.87
C ARG A 562 5.80 11.83 13.98
N PHE A 563 5.39 10.56 14.00
CA PHE A 563 4.50 10.05 15.05
C PHE A 563 5.08 10.20 16.46
N LEU A 564 6.38 9.99 16.67
CA LEU A 564 7.01 10.12 17.99
C LEU A 564 6.97 11.57 18.50
N LEU A 565 7.16 12.55 17.61
CA LEU A 565 7.04 13.97 17.93
C LEU A 565 5.57 14.35 18.18
N GLY A 566 4.64 13.89 17.34
CA GLY A 566 3.21 14.11 17.51
C GLY A 566 2.64 13.51 18.80
N VAL A 567 2.99 12.26 19.14
CA VAL A 567 2.57 11.59 20.40
C VAL A 567 3.16 12.30 21.62
N SER A 568 4.33 12.92 21.48
CA SER A 568 4.96 13.69 22.56
C SER A 568 4.25 15.02 22.85
N LEU A 569 3.33 15.50 22.01
CA LEU A 569 2.62 16.78 22.20
C LEU A 569 1.58 16.70 23.34
N GLU A 570 1.51 17.72 24.20
CA GLU A 570 0.64 17.68 25.40
C GLU A 570 -0.87 17.54 25.10
N SER A 571 -1.34 18.00 23.92
CA SER A 571 -2.73 17.77 23.47
C SER A 571 -2.96 16.29 23.17
N ASN A 572 -2.06 15.69 22.39
CA ASN A 572 -2.19 14.33 21.87
C ASN A 572 -2.02 13.31 23.00
N GLN A 573 -1.18 13.59 23.99
CA GLN A 573 -1.09 12.82 25.23
C GLN A 573 -2.43 12.72 25.99
N ARG A 574 -3.32 13.73 25.91
CA ARG A 574 -4.63 13.71 26.60
C ARG A 574 -5.64 12.82 25.89
N LEU A 575 -5.51 12.64 24.58
CA LEU A 575 -6.34 11.70 23.82
C LEU A 575 -6.09 10.24 24.27
N PHE A 576 -4.89 9.94 24.78
CA PHE A 576 -4.52 8.64 25.32
C PHE A 576 -4.93 8.41 26.79
N GLN A 577 -5.92 9.09 27.37
CA GLN A 577 -6.27 8.95 28.80
C GLN A 577 -6.49 7.48 29.24
N ASP A 578 -7.11 6.65 28.39
CA ASP A 578 -7.35 5.22 28.62
C ASP A 578 -6.09 4.32 28.51
N LEU A 579 -5.01 4.83 27.90
CA LEU A 579 -3.79 4.10 27.56
C LEU A 579 -2.54 4.60 28.32
N LEU A 580 -2.54 5.86 28.76
CA LEU A 580 -1.48 6.52 29.51
C LEU A 580 -2.00 6.98 30.86
N THR A 581 -1.65 6.24 31.92
CA THR A 581 -1.97 6.58 33.32
C THR A 581 -1.48 7.97 33.75
N HIS A 582 -0.43 8.50 33.11
CA HIS A 582 0.15 9.81 33.40
C HIS A 582 0.57 10.52 32.12
N THR A 583 0.25 11.81 32.01
CA THR A 583 0.79 12.71 30.99
C THR A 583 2.03 13.46 31.52
N GLN A 584 2.93 13.86 30.62
CA GLN A 584 4.11 14.64 30.94
C GLN A 584 4.07 16.00 30.24
N LYS A 585 4.19 17.07 31.02
CA LYS A 585 4.39 18.44 30.50
C LYS A 585 5.64 18.48 29.59
N SER A 586 5.41 18.53 28.29
CA SER A 586 6.43 18.36 27.25
C SER A 586 6.72 19.66 26.48
N SER A 587 5.91 20.71 26.62
CA SER A 587 6.02 22.00 25.93
C SER A 587 7.44 22.54 25.79
N GLU A 588 8.23 22.54 26.88
CA GLU A 588 9.64 22.99 26.83
C GLU A 588 10.56 22.04 26.05
N ASN A 589 10.29 20.74 26.08
CA ASN A 589 11.01 19.76 25.26
C ASN A 589 10.62 19.88 23.78
N ILE A 590 9.33 20.08 23.49
CA ILE A 590 8.82 20.33 22.14
C ILE A 590 9.46 21.60 21.56
N ARG A 591 9.43 22.73 22.28
CA ARG A 591 10.10 23.98 21.87
C ARG A 591 11.59 23.80 21.57
N ARG A 592 12.30 23.02 22.39
CA ARG A 592 13.73 22.77 22.21
C ARG A 592 14.04 21.80 21.06
N ILE A 593 13.17 20.83 20.78
CA ILE A 593 13.36 19.93 19.63
C ILE A 593 12.92 20.57 18.32
N THR A 594 11.85 21.40 18.28
CA THR A 594 11.50 22.14 17.07
C THR A 594 12.58 23.13 16.68
N GLN A 595 13.20 23.82 17.67
CA GLN A 595 14.37 24.65 17.37
C GLN A 595 15.53 23.83 16.80
N TYR A 596 15.88 22.69 17.42
CA TYR A 596 16.94 21.79 16.91
C TYR A 596 16.66 21.29 15.48
N ILE A 597 15.39 20.98 15.15
CA ILE A 597 14.97 20.56 13.81
C ILE A 597 15.09 21.73 12.82
N LYS A 598 14.69 22.94 13.20
CA LYS A 598 14.88 24.15 12.36
C LYS A 598 16.36 24.44 12.12
N ASP A 599 17.19 24.31 13.14
CA ASP A 599 18.65 24.51 13.04
C ASP A 599 19.26 23.46 12.09
N GLN A 600 18.84 22.19 12.15
CA GLN A 600 19.22 21.14 11.20
C GLN A 600 18.87 21.53 9.76
N ILE A 601 17.59 21.87 9.50
CA ILE A 601 17.10 22.23 8.14
C ILE A 601 17.86 23.43 7.57
N LYS A 602 18.22 24.42 8.39
CA LYS A 602 18.90 25.65 7.94
C LYS A 602 20.42 25.51 7.75
N THR A 603 21.06 24.63 8.49
CA THR A 603 22.55 24.62 8.61
C THR A 603 23.21 23.33 8.11
N ASP A 604 22.52 22.20 8.10
CA ASP A 604 23.11 20.93 7.68
C ASP A 604 22.96 20.72 6.17
N ASN A 605 23.91 21.30 5.42
CA ASN A 605 24.06 21.13 3.97
C ASN A 605 24.28 19.66 3.51
N ARG A 606 24.34 18.68 4.41
CA ARG A 606 24.41 17.24 4.09
C ARG A 606 23.05 16.56 4.10
N LEU A 607 21.99 17.23 4.54
CA LEU A 607 20.63 16.71 4.44
C LEU A 607 20.26 16.52 2.96
N SER A 608 19.69 15.36 2.64
CA SER A 608 19.02 15.18 1.36
C SER A 608 17.74 16.03 1.33
N ALA A 609 17.21 16.28 0.13
CA ALA A 609 15.95 17.01 -0.02
C ALA A 609 14.82 16.33 0.75
N GLU A 610 14.76 15.00 0.69
CA GLU A 610 13.76 14.13 1.30
C GLU A 610 13.83 14.21 2.82
N ARG A 611 15.03 14.16 3.42
CA ARG A 611 15.21 14.34 4.87
C ARG A 611 14.85 15.76 5.31
N SER A 612 15.20 16.79 4.53
CA SER A 612 14.83 18.18 4.81
C SER A 612 13.30 18.39 4.77
N ILE A 613 12.61 17.75 3.82
CA ILE A 613 11.14 17.74 3.72
C ILE A 613 10.52 16.98 4.90
N ASN A 614 11.01 15.78 5.26
CA ASN A 614 10.49 15.04 6.40
C ASN A 614 10.69 15.79 7.74
N LEU A 615 11.84 16.44 7.93
CA LEU A 615 12.09 17.31 9.09
C LEU A 615 11.15 18.52 9.12
N PHE A 616 10.82 19.11 7.97
CA PHE A 616 9.80 20.16 7.89
C PHE A 616 8.40 19.62 8.25
N LEU A 617 8.04 18.43 7.80
CA LEU A 617 6.78 17.76 8.17
C LEU A 617 6.71 17.43 9.66
N CYS A 618 7.83 17.06 10.28
CA CYS A 618 7.92 16.88 11.73
C CYS A 618 7.54 18.15 12.52
N LEU A 619 7.78 19.36 11.97
CA LEU A 619 7.35 20.62 12.60
C LEU A 619 5.83 20.80 12.48
N LEU A 620 5.26 20.52 11.31
CA LEU A 620 3.80 20.57 11.09
C LEU A 620 3.05 19.57 11.98
N GLU A 621 3.63 18.38 12.19
CA GLU A 621 3.09 17.33 13.05
C GLU A 621 2.97 17.74 14.53
N VAL A 622 3.79 18.69 15.00
CA VAL A 622 3.69 19.31 16.34
C VAL A 622 3.07 20.71 16.31
N LYS A 623 2.40 21.07 15.21
CA LYS A 623 1.74 22.36 14.95
C LYS A 623 2.67 23.58 15.01
N ASP A 624 3.99 23.39 14.81
CA ASP A 624 4.96 24.49 14.70
C ASP A 624 5.04 25.01 13.26
N GLN A 625 4.39 26.14 13.02
CA GLN A 625 4.41 26.85 11.74
C GLN A 625 5.49 27.94 11.64
N THR A 626 6.41 28.06 12.61
CA THR A 626 7.36 29.18 12.64
C THR A 626 8.26 29.18 11.41
N LEU A 627 8.85 28.03 11.06
CA LEU A 627 9.67 27.90 9.85
C LEU A 627 8.86 28.12 8.56
N ALA A 628 7.60 27.68 8.50
CA ALA A 628 6.75 27.93 7.32
C ALA A 628 6.52 29.43 7.10
N ARG A 629 6.26 30.20 8.17
CA ARG A 629 6.10 31.66 8.10
C ARG A 629 7.41 32.37 7.78
N GLU A 630 8.54 31.94 8.36
CA GLU A 630 9.87 32.44 8.02
C GLU A 630 10.19 32.24 6.53
N ILE A 631 9.92 31.04 5.98
CA ILE A 631 10.09 30.78 4.54
C ILE A 631 9.11 31.63 3.72
N GLN A 632 7.84 31.76 4.12
CA GLN A 632 6.86 32.55 3.38
C GLN A 632 7.22 34.04 3.34
N GLN A 633 7.78 34.59 4.43
CA GLN A 633 8.33 35.95 4.47
C GLN A 633 9.56 36.08 3.57
N PHE A 634 10.50 35.14 3.65
CA PHE A 634 11.69 35.10 2.80
C PHE A 634 11.31 35.06 1.31
N VAL A 635 10.39 34.18 0.91
CA VAL A 635 9.87 34.02 -0.45
C VAL A 635 9.13 35.27 -0.96
N LYS A 636 8.61 36.13 -0.08
CA LYS A 636 7.95 37.40 -0.43
C LYS A 636 8.88 38.63 -0.32
N SER A 637 10.16 38.47 0.05
CA SER A 637 11.08 39.60 0.32
C SER A 637 12.23 39.66 -0.67
N ASP A 638 12.56 40.83 -1.23
CA ASP A 638 13.63 40.97 -2.25
C ASP A 638 15.08 40.67 -1.76
N LYS A 639 15.26 40.17 -0.54
CA LYS A 639 16.56 39.84 0.08
C LYS A 639 17.12 38.45 -0.24
N HIS A 640 16.54 37.76 -1.20
CA HIS A 640 16.86 36.36 -1.56
C HIS A 640 18.32 36.10 -1.97
N SER A 641 19.10 37.14 -2.28
CA SER A 641 20.48 37.05 -2.75
C SER A 641 21.51 36.93 -1.62
N GLU A 642 21.17 37.34 -0.40
CA GLU A 642 22.12 37.46 0.74
C GLU A 642 22.61 36.09 1.25
N GLU A 643 21.74 35.08 1.30
CA GLU A 643 22.08 33.73 1.80
C GLU A 643 22.10 32.67 0.70
N LYS A 644 23.19 31.90 0.61
CA LYS A 644 23.31 30.81 -0.37
C LYS A 644 22.54 29.57 0.08
N LEU A 645 21.53 29.19 -0.69
CA LEU A 645 20.68 28.04 -0.44
C LEU A 645 21.25 26.75 -1.04
N SER A 646 21.00 25.62 -0.36
CA SER A 646 21.28 24.27 -0.88
C SER A 646 20.09 23.75 -1.73
N PRO A 647 20.28 22.73 -2.57
CA PRO A 647 19.17 22.06 -3.26
C PRO A 647 18.11 21.50 -2.29
N ALA A 648 18.52 21.09 -1.08
CA ALA A 648 17.60 20.65 -0.03
C ALA A 648 16.74 21.81 0.50
N HIS A 649 17.34 22.99 0.74
CA HIS A 649 16.57 24.19 1.10
C HIS A 649 15.57 24.55 0.01
N CYS A 650 15.99 24.57 -1.27
CA CYS A 650 15.10 24.81 -2.41
C CYS A 650 13.95 23.79 -2.49
N SER A 651 14.21 22.52 -2.18
CA SER A 651 13.18 21.47 -2.13
C SER A 651 12.18 21.68 -0.99
N THR A 652 12.63 22.12 0.19
CA THR A 652 11.76 22.49 1.32
C THR A 652 10.97 23.77 1.06
N ILE A 653 11.57 24.78 0.43
CA ILE A 653 10.89 26.01 -0.02
C ILE A 653 9.80 25.66 -1.03
N SER A 654 10.14 24.88 -2.06
CA SER A 654 9.19 24.44 -3.08
C SER A 654 8.01 23.71 -2.44
N TYR A 655 8.30 22.77 -1.53
CA TYR A 655 7.27 22.05 -0.81
C TYR A 655 6.38 22.99 0.02
N MET A 656 6.95 23.93 0.76
CA MET A 656 6.17 24.91 1.55
C MET A 656 5.19 25.67 0.65
N ILE A 657 5.63 26.12 -0.54
CA ILE A 657 4.78 26.81 -1.51
C ILE A 657 3.68 25.88 -2.04
N GLU A 658 3.99 24.62 -2.41
CA GLU A 658 2.99 23.62 -2.84
C GLU A 658 1.98 23.24 -1.73
N MET A 659 2.32 23.51 -0.47
CA MET A 659 1.53 23.20 0.72
C MET A 659 0.74 24.41 1.27
N SER A 660 0.92 25.61 0.71
CA SER A 660 0.22 26.82 1.15
C SER A 660 -1.25 26.85 0.71
N GLU A 661 -2.18 27.22 1.59
CA GLU A 661 -3.59 27.43 1.24
C GLU A 661 -3.76 28.60 0.24
N GLU A 662 -2.92 29.64 0.34
CA GLU A 662 -2.90 30.78 -0.58
C GLU A 662 -1.84 30.57 -1.67
N PRO A 663 -2.19 30.66 -2.96
CA PRO A 663 -1.22 30.70 -4.04
C PRO A 663 -0.21 31.83 -3.89
N LEU A 664 1.05 31.57 -4.26
CA LEU A 664 2.07 32.61 -4.36
C LEU A 664 1.83 33.44 -5.63
N ASP A 665 1.83 34.77 -5.53
CA ASP A 665 1.55 35.61 -6.71
C ASP A 665 2.67 35.53 -7.75
N GLU A 666 3.93 35.52 -7.34
CA GLU A 666 5.10 35.37 -8.22
C GLU A 666 6.17 34.48 -7.58
N LEU A 667 6.66 33.50 -8.36
CA LEU A 667 7.89 32.77 -8.08
C LEU A 667 8.97 33.18 -9.08
N ASP A 668 9.96 33.95 -8.65
CA ASP A 668 11.16 34.24 -9.43
C ASP A 668 12.33 33.35 -8.96
N SER A 669 12.67 32.35 -9.76
CA SER A 669 13.75 31.40 -9.43
C SER A 669 15.16 32.00 -9.56
N ASN A 670 15.30 33.16 -10.20
CA ASN A 670 16.58 33.86 -10.32
C ASN A 670 16.91 34.74 -9.11
N LYS A 671 15.91 35.19 -8.34
CA LYS A 671 16.15 35.91 -7.08
C LYS A 671 16.90 35.06 -6.06
N PHE A 672 16.64 33.74 -6.01
CA PHE A 672 17.27 32.83 -5.05
C PHE A 672 18.75 32.59 -5.36
N ASN A 673 19.63 32.91 -4.40
CA ASN A 673 21.05 32.55 -4.47
C ASN A 673 21.24 31.04 -4.27
N THR A 674 21.19 30.27 -5.36
CA THR A 674 21.32 28.81 -5.33
C THR A 674 22.01 28.26 -6.59
N SER A 675 22.30 26.96 -6.58
CA SER A 675 22.84 26.24 -7.74
C SER A 675 21.77 26.00 -8.83
N ASP A 676 22.20 25.63 -10.03
CA ASP A 676 21.26 25.25 -11.10
C ASP A 676 20.37 24.06 -10.69
N GLU A 677 20.87 23.12 -9.89
CA GLU A 677 20.04 22.07 -9.30
C GLU A 677 18.99 22.65 -8.37
N GLY A 678 19.38 23.59 -7.49
CA GLY A 678 18.45 24.26 -6.59
C GLY A 678 17.34 25.03 -7.32
N ARG A 679 17.66 25.70 -8.45
CA ARG A 679 16.64 26.31 -9.32
C ARG A 679 15.70 25.27 -9.90
N ARG A 680 16.21 24.13 -10.39
CA ARG A 680 15.37 23.01 -10.85
C ARG A 680 14.48 22.46 -9.72
N ARG A 681 14.95 22.36 -8.48
CA ARG A 681 14.10 21.93 -7.33
C ARG A 681 12.93 22.89 -7.05
N LEU A 682 13.00 24.16 -7.44
CA LEU A 682 11.90 25.13 -7.30
C LEU A 682 10.79 24.95 -8.35
N THR A 683 11.00 24.20 -9.44
CA THR A 683 9.99 24.11 -10.51
C THR A 683 8.70 23.40 -10.09
N ALA A 684 8.71 22.61 -9.02
CA ALA A 684 7.50 21.96 -8.50
C ALA A 684 6.51 22.99 -7.90
N ALA A 685 7.02 24.04 -7.25
CA ALA A 685 6.22 25.12 -6.65
C ALA A 685 5.27 25.82 -7.62
N VAL A 686 5.63 25.85 -8.92
CA VAL A 686 4.85 26.43 -10.02
C VAL A 686 3.39 25.99 -10.02
N ARG A 687 3.08 24.78 -9.52
CA ARG A 687 1.71 24.28 -9.34
C ARG A 687 0.81 25.21 -8.51
N ASN A 688 1.38 25.93 -7.54
CA ASN A 688 0.68 26.82 -6.60
C ASN A 688 1.15 28.28 -6.72
N CYS A 689 1.64 28.68 -7.90
CA CYS A 689 2.03 30.06 -8.21
C CYS A 689 1.11 30.65 -9.29
N ARG A 690 0.77 31.95 -9.22
CA ARG A 690 0.04 32.64 -10.31
C ARG A 690 0.97 33.02 -11.46
N ARG A 691 2.18 33.47 -11.13
CA ARG A 691 3.28 33.73 -12.08
C ARG A 691 4.53 32.94 -11.71
N ALA A 692 5.22 32.40 -12.70
CA ALA A 692 6.52 31.74 -12.52
C ALA A 692 7.54 32.26 -13.54
N LEU A 693 8.65 32.79 -13.03
CA LEU A 693 9.78 33.31 -13.79
C LEU A 693 10.95 32.34 -13.62
N LEU A 694 11.22 31.57 -14.68
CA LEU A 694 12.23 30.50 -14.71
C LEU A 694 13.31 30.76 -15.78
N GLN A 695 13.58 32.03 -16.10
CA GLN A 695 14.52 32.37 -17.17
C GLN A 695 15.92 31.85 -16.83
N GLY A 696 16.65 31.29 -17.79
CA GLY A 696 18.05 30.88 -17.57
C GLY A 696 18.28 29.85 -16.45
N CYS A 697 17.25 29.17 -15.96
CA CYS A 697 17.31 28.24 -14.83
C CYS A 697 17.98 26.89 -15.14
N LYS A 698 18.47 26.67 -16.37
CA LYS A 698 19.03 25.41 -16.88
C LYS A 698 18.10 24.24 -16.61
N LEU A 699 16.85 24.41 -17.04
CA LEU A 699 15.81 23.39 -17.01
C LEU A 699 16.22 22.19 -17.87
N THR A 700 15.91 20.98 -17.41
CA THR A 700 16.07 19.74 -18.18
C THR A 700 14.75 19.34 -18.84
N VAL A 701 14.78 18.32 -19.72
CA VAL A 701 13.56 17.72 -20.30
C VAL A 701 12.61 17.21 -19.20
N GLU A 702 13.15 16.69 -18.09
CA GLU A 702 12.40 16.28 -16.88
C GLU A 702 11.71 17.48 -16.18
N CYS A 703 12.35 18.65 -16.16
CA CYS A 703 11.69 19.88 -15.71
C CYS A 703 10.53 20.27 -16.63
N CYS A 704 10.68 20.14 -17.97
CA CYS A 704 9.59 20.37 -18.91
C CYS A 704 8.42 19.40 -18.67
N GLU A 705 8.68 18.13 -18.38
CA GLU A 705 7.65 17.17 -17.98
C GLU A 705 6.94 17.56 -16.70
N SER A 706 7.69 17.98 -15.68
CA SER A 706 7.14 18.44 -14.39
C SER A 706 6.27 19.70 -14.55
N LEU A 707 6.66 20.62 -15.43
CA LEU A 707 5.89 21.83 -15.78
C LEU A 707 4.64 21.49 -16.61
N SER A 708 4.75 20.66 -17.65
CA SER A 708 3.62 20.12 -18.41
C SER A 708 2.61 19.41 -17.49
N SER A 709 3.12 18.61 -16.56
CA SER A 709 2.35 17.94 -15.52
C SER A 709 1.59 18.93 -14.62
N ALA A 710 2.25 20.00 -14.19
CA ALA A 710 1.64 21.07 -13.39
C ALA A 710 0.52 21.77 -14.17
N LEU A 711 0.78 22.18 -15.41
CA LEU A 711 -0.17 22.86 -16.29
C LEU A 711 -1.43 22.03 -16.61
N GLN A 712 -1.31 20.70 -16.71
CA GLN A 712 -2.45 19.79 -16.86
C GLN A 712 -3.21 19.49 -15.55
N SER A 713 -2.82 20.06 -14.41
CA SER A 713 -3.49 19.79 -13.13
C SER A 713 -4.76 20.63 -13.00
N SER A 714 -5.88 20.02 -12.64
CA SER A 714 -7.15 20.74 -12.38
C SER A 714 -6.99 21.82 -11.29
N ASN A 715 -6.10 21.57 -10.33
CA ASN A 715 -5.74 22.47 -9.24
C ASN A 715 -4.65 23.50 -9.60
N CYS A 716 -4.17 23.54 -10.86
CA CYS A 716 -3.20 24.55 -11.28
C CYS A 716 -3.83 25.95 -11.28
N VAL A 717 -3.08 26.91 -10.77
CA VAL A 717 -3.44 28.34 -10.65
C VAL A 717 -2.56 29.26 -11.49
N LEU A 718 -1.58 28.70 -12.21
CA LEU A 718 -0.60 29.43 -13.02
C LEU A 718 -1.24 30.10 -14.24
N ARG A 719 -0.99 31.40 -14.39
CA ARG A 719 -1.46 32.28 -15.48
C ARG A 719 -0.31 32.81 -16.33
N GLU A 720 0.85 33.07 -15.75
CA GLU A 720 2.03 33.56 -16.47
C GLU A 720 3.23 32.63 -16.23
N LEU A 721 3.90 32.22 -17.31
CA LEU A 721 5.11 31.39 -17.25
C LEU A 721 6.18 31.96 -18.19
N ASP A 722 7.39 32.17 -17.68
CA ASP A 722 8.55 32.60 -18.48
C ASP A 722 9.67 31.55 -18.42
N LEU A 723 9.98 30.98 -19.59
CA LEU A 723 11.00 29.95 -19.81
C LEU A 723 12.18 30.46 -20.65
N SER A 724 12.25 31.75 -20.96
CA SER A 724 13.27 32.33 -21.84
C SER A 724 14.71 32.01 -21.40
N ASN A 725 15.64 31.96 -22.35
CA ASN A 725 17.05 31.65 -22.10
C ASN A 725 17.32 30.24 -21.48
N ASN A 726 16.42 29.28 -21.64
CA ASN A 726 16.69 27.86 -21.36
C ASN A 726 16.85 27.06 -22.66
N ASP A 727 17.78 26.11 -22.67
CA ASP A 727 17.82 25.05 -23.67
C ASP A 727 16.87 23.92 -23.24
N LEU A 728 15.64 23.97 -23.76
CA LEU A 728 14.59 22.99 -23.44
C LEU A 728 14.67 21.73 -24.33
N GLN A 729 15.47 21.78 -25.41
CA GLN A 729 15.49 20.81 -26.51
C GLN A 729 14.13 20.61 -27.21
N ASP A 730 14.12 20.06 -28.42
CA ASP A 730 12.87 19.78 -29.17
C ASP A 730 11.90 18.90 -28.37
N SER A 731 12.43 17.95 -27.58
CA SER A 731 11.66 17.07 -26.71
C SER A 731 10.92 17.83 -25.60
N GLY A 732 11.56 18.81 -24.94
CA GLY A 732 10.94 19.63 -23.90
C GLY A 732 9.93 20.61 -24.49
N VAL A 733 10.26 21.25 -25.62
CA VAL A 733 9.34 22.15 -26.34
C VAL A 733 8.08 21.42 -26.80
N LYS A 734 8.20 20.22 -27.37
CA LYS A 734 7.07 19.39 -27.77
C LYS A 734 6.15 19.08 -26.59
N LYS A 735 6.70 18.62 -25.47
CA LYS A 735 5.95 18.29 -24.25
C LYS A 735 5.18 19.48 -23.68
N LEU A 736 5.72 20.69 -23.77
CA LEU A 736 5.01 21.91 -23.36
C LEU A 736 3.94 22.30 -24.39
N SER A 737 4.26 22.27 -25.68
CA SER A 737 3.32 22.57 -26.79
C SER A 737 2.06 21.72 -26.74
N ASP A 738 2.19 20.42 -26.45
CA ASP A 738 1.06 19.50 -26.39
C ASP A 738 0.14 19.77 -25.19
N VAL A 739 0.66 20.34 -24.09
CA VAL A 739 -0.16 20.76 -22.94
C VAL A 739 -0.87 22.08 -23.19
N LEU A 740 -0.24 23.03 -23.87
CA LEU A 740 -0.86 24.33 -24.18
C LEU A 740 -2.08 24.20 -25.09
N LYS A 741 -2.19 23.11 -25.87
CA LYS A 741 -3.36 22.75 -26.68
C LYS A 741 -4.49 22.10 -25.85
N SER A 742 -4.25 21.75 -24.58
CA SER A 742 -5.25 21.12 -23.72
C SER A 742 -6.25 22.13 -23.19
N GLN A 743 -7.55 21.78 -23.24
CA GLN A 743 -8.64 22.56 -22.64
C GLN A 743 -8.51 22.74 -21.10
N HIS A 744 -7.63 21.99 -20.45
CA HIS A 744 -7.36 22.12 -19.01
C HIS A 744 -6.23 23.11 -18.68
N CYS A 745 -5.49 23.59 -19.68
CA CYS A 745 -4.47 24.61 -19.48
C CYS A 745 -5.15 25.97 -19.19
N LYS A 746 -4.74 26.62 -18.10
CA LYS A 746 -5.27 27.93 -17.67
C LYS A 746 -4.28 29.08 -17.86
N LEU A 747 -3.21 28.84 -18.63
CA LEU A 747 -2.12 29.78 -18.83
C LEU A 747 -2.55 30.88 -19.81
N ASP A 748 -2.49 32.14 -19.36
CA ASP A 748 -2.86 33.31 -20.14
C ASP A 748 -1.64 33.88 -20.91
N THR A 749 -0.41 33.63 -20.44
CA THR A 749 0.83 34.07 -21.09
C THR A 749 1.97 33.08 -20.90
N LEU A 750 2.62 32.72 -22.02
CA LEU A 750 3.90 32.00 -22.05
C LEU A 750 4.96 32.87 -22.73
N ARG A 751 6.14 33.00 -22.11
CA ARG A 751 7.34 33.60 -22.72
C ARG A 751 8.38 32.50 -22.94
N SER A 752 8.91 32.42 -24.15
CA SER A 752 10.00 31.52 -24.52
C SER A 752 10.83 32.17 -25.62
N GLU A 753 12.09 32.45 -25.33
CA GLU A 753 13.09 32.90 -26.31
C GLU A 753 14.09 31.77 -26.53
N PHE A 754 14.07 31.20 -27.73
CA PHE A 754 15.00 30.16 -28.16
C PHE A 754 16.30 30.79 -28.65
N LYS A 755 17.41 30.54 -27.95
CA LYS A 755 18.73 30.61 -28.57
C LYS A 755 18.91 29.32 -29.38
N HIS A 756 19.51 29.44 -30.57
CA HIS A 756 19.66 28.39 -31.61
C HIS A 756 18.43 28.15 -32.51
N LEU A 757 18.13 29.14 -33.36
CA LEU A 757 17.36 28.93 -34.60
C LEU A 757 17.96 29.73 -35.79
N ILE A 758 19.23 30.11 -35.68
CA ILE A 758 20.05 30.71 -36.74
C ILE A 758 21.47 30.13 -36.60
N ASP A 759 21.78 29.15 -37.45
CA ASP A 759 23.09 28.82 -38.03
C ASP A 759 22.80 28.26 -39.44
#